data_AF-A0A1G3LC32-F1
#
_entry.id   AF-A0A1G3LC32-F1
#
_cell.length_a   1.000
_cell.length_b   1.000
_cell.length_c   1.000
_cell.angle_alpha   90.00
_cell.angle_beta   90.00
_cell.angle_gamma   90.00
#
_symmetry.space_group_name_H-M   'P 1'
#
loop_
_entity.id
_entity.type
_entity.pdbx_description
1 polymer ?
#
loop_
_entity_poly.entity_id
_entity_poly.type
_entity_poly.pdbx_seq_one_letter_code
_entity_poly.pdbx_strand_id
1 'polypeptide(L)'
;MGLWNDIERVLSPCREDREYAARLVAGLEDGLSLATTQTALLRSSDAAIAAFYALLETTRPPVESRCKRSDSSWILESDLCWINVRACSIDDVPGSFVRAAKLLPAVTSDAILLAPFHPTQFDLSYAPETMTIADPALADPVLAAAGISPENQLRAFVAACGLLGKSVGYELLPYASQFSRIAMERPRLFRWVALDDTREGLEHADPEFPYRAEDRLRDADLVSSIVATAKEDYGIPVFRRHEDDTVEILAAKDRAYYSAIRLCIDHGLWPVPAHARNGVGIPAFLRYDGGNDFPVFSYRDADGSDIGEDAYSIVAPFAFYDDMPTNSAPTNTIHRNQDAIDYYAHVFTYWRDSFGFDFVRYNAVDRIFEESLDEEGCVPASDRPSPEILKTAIMASRDGAPGTGAVASRKGPELEDYAELGFDLNMGNEALRRIDAPLVHDALALYDRLVARAEDKRPASVCFSIDVPESGAPRLWGSALSRVMGPERMRLRHGAARFLSVGRGRRPMFETMGFQDGSIGLYEAGLSIRGLEWADDKAFAVGYASIERLHKRMKSFLAAAYIAERHVEPGYAWWQIRGAGRTRLIVAVVSLETAEGVAPGRISIPLDPAWGDMEGRAYRLPDSVGVGLEAARSVQIDLSFLDFVVVDLAPAFY
;
A
#
# COMPACT_ATOMS: atom_id res chain seq x y z
N MET A 1 -13.81 -27.93 -5.24
CA MET A 1 -12.64 -28.45 -4.49
C MET A 1 -11.82 -27.23 -4.12
N GLY A 2 -11.38 -27.09 -2.87
CA GLY A 2 -10.68 -25.87 -2.42
C GLY A 2 -9.24 -25.82 -2.93
N LEU A 3 -8.75 -24.64 -3.30
CA LEU A 3 -7.42 -24.46 -3.89
C LEU A 3 -6.32 -24.93 -2.92
N TRP A 4 -6.48 -24.70 -1.62
CA TRP A 4 -5.49 -25.13 -0.63
C TRP A 4 -5.47 -26.64 -0.40
N ASN A 5 -6.59 -27.33 -0.59
CA ASN A 5 -6.61 -28.81 -0.57
C ASN A 5 -5.82 -29.42 -1.73
N ASP A 6 -5.81 -28.78 -2.90
CA ASP A 6 -5.00 -29.23 -4.04
C ASP A 6 -3.52 -28.90 -3.83
N ILE A 7 -3.20 -27.71 -3.30
CA ILE A 7 -1.83 -27.33 -2.90
C ILE A 7 -1.29 -28.29 -1.83
N GLU A 8 -2.08 -28.60 -0.79
CA GLU A 8 -1.69 -29.54 0.27
C GLU A 8 -1.35 -30.91 -0.31
N ARG A 9 -2.14 -31.40 -1.28
CA ARG A 9 -1.91 -32.70 -1.93
C ARG A 9 -0.59 -32.72 -2.69
N VAL A 10 -0.26 -31.63 -3.40
CA VAL A 10 1.00 -31.51 -4.15
C VAL A 10 2.20 -31.45 -3.18
N LEU A 11 2.12 -30.61 -2.15
CA LEU A 11 3.23 -30.43 -1.20
C LEU A 11 3.38 -31.58 -0.20
N SER A 12 2.39 -32.46 -0.08
CA SER A 12 2.45 -33.73 0.66
C SER A 12 2.99 -33.57 2.11
N PRO A 13 2.30 -32.80 2.99
CA PRO A 13 2.79 -32.50 4.33
C PRO A 13 2.97 -33.74 5.18
N CYS A 14 4.09 -33.77 5.89
CA CYS A 14 4.43 -34.84 6.83
C CYS A 14 3.66 -34.68 8.15
N ARG A 15 3.94 -35.57 9.12
CA ARG A 15 3.30 -35.51 10.43
C ARG A 15 3.61 -34.21 11.18
N GLU A 16 4.86 -33.75 11.15
CA GLU A 16 5.29 -32.53 11.85
C GLU A 16 4.61 -31.29 11.27
N ASP A 17 4.45 -31.24 9.95
CA ASP A 17 3.73 -30.17 9.25
C ASP A 17 2.26 -30.08 9.68
N ARG A 18 1.59 -31.24 9.78
CA ARG A 18 0.19 -31.33 10.23
C ARG A 18 0.03 -30.95 11.71
N GLU A 19 0.98 -31.35 12.55
CA GLU A 19 1.01 -30.95 13.96
C GLU A 19 1.26 -29.44 14.11
N TYR A 20 2.13 -28.86 13.29
CA TYR A 20 2.34 -27.40 13.24
C TYR A 20 1.09 -26.66 12.78
N ALA A 21 0.45 -27.11 11.71
CA ALA A 21 -0.81 -26.57 11.21
C ALA A 21 -1.91 -26.59 12.27
N ALA A 22 -2.08 -27.71 12.98
CA ALA A 22 -3.06 -27.82 14.08
C ALA A 22 -2.79 -26.81 15.21
N ARG A 23 -1.51 -26.57 15.56
CA ARG A 23 -1.15 -25.54 16.55
C ARG A 23 -1.50 -24.13 16.09
N LEU A 24 -1.30 -23.82 14.81
CA LEU A 24 -1.70 -22.51 14.26
C LEU A 24 -3.22 -22.32 14.29
N VAL A 25 -4.00 -23.35 13.92
CA VAL A 25 -5.47 -23.30 14.01
C VAL A 25 -5.93 -23.06 15.44
N ALA A 26 -5.41 -23.83 16.40
CA ALA A 26 -5.74 -23.67 17.82
C ALA A 26 -5.43 -22.25 18.31
N GLY A 27 -4.25 -21.71 17.96
CA GLY A 27 -3.87 -20.34 18.32
C GLY A 27 -4.80 -19.27 17.74
N LEU A 28 -5.38 -19.49 16.55
CA LEU A 28 -6.38 -18.58 15.97
C LEU A 28 -7.76 -18.70 16.63
N GLU A 29 -8.17 -19.91 17.00
CA GLU A 29 -9.46 -20.19 17.65
C GLU A 29 -9.54 -19.63 19.07
N ASP A 30 -8.41 -19.57 19.78
CA ASP A 30 -8.29 -18.89 21.07
C ASP A 30 -8.58 -17.37 20.98
N GLY A 31 -8.77 -16.83 19.76
CA GLY A 31 -9.18 -15.46 19.51
C GLY A 31 -8.07 -14.43 19.75
N LEU A 32 -6.85 -14.89 20.02
CA LEU A 32 -5.67 -14.09 20.30
C LEU A 32 -4.86 -13.87 19.03
N SER A 33 -4.31 -12.66 18.82
CA SER A 33 -3.27 -12.47 17.80
C SER A 33 -2.12 -13.44 18.06
N LEU A 34 -1.61 -14.12 17.03
CA LEU A 34 -0.52 -15.08 17.19
C LEU A 34 0.75 -14.33 17.65
N ALA A 35 1.29 -14.72 18.80
CA ALA A 35 2.54 -14.17 19.32
C ALA A 35 3.76 -14.88 18.71
N THR A 36 3.73 -15.04 17.39
CA THR A 36 4.79 -15.68 16.59
C THR A 36 5.39 -14.63 15.68
N THR A 37 6.73 -14.65 15.55
CA THR A 37 7.43 -13.75 14.64
C THR A 37 7.11 -14.11 13.18
N GLN A 38 7.14 -13.12 12.30
CA GLN A 38 6.98 -13.35 10.87
C GLN A 38 8.13 -14.20 10.33
N THR A 39 9.33 -14.00 10.89
CA THR A 39 10.50 -14.82 10.61
C THR A 39 10.27 -16.31 10.89
N ALA A 40 9.72 -16.66 12.06
CA ALA A 40 9.43 -18.06 12.40
C ALA A 40 8.34 -18.66 11.50
N LEU A 41 7.33 -17.86 11.13
CA LEU A 41 6.32 -18.29 10.16
C LEU A 41 6.93 -18.58 8.80
N LEU A 42 7.80 -17.72 8.27
CA LEU A 42 8.45 -17.93 6.96
C LEU A 42 9.33 -19.17 6.93
N ARG A 43 10.02 -19.47 8.03
CA ARG A 43 10.84 -20.67 8.21
C ARG A 43 10.04 -21.97 8.36
N SER A 44 8.74 -21.90 8.63
CA SER A 44 7.91 -23.10 8.57
C SER A 44 7.83 -23.62 7.13
N SER A 45 7.62 -24.93 6.94
CA SER A 45 7.61 -25.50 5.59
C SER A 45 6.42 -24.97 4.78
N ASP A 46 6.57 -24.92 3.44
CA ASP A 46 5.44 -24.58 2.54
C ASP A 46 4.30 -25.63 2.66
N ALA A 47 4.64 -26.88 2.98
CA ALA A 47 3.67 -27.94 3.21
C ALA A 47 2.85 -27.74 4.51
N ALA A 48 3.47 -27.22 5.58
CA ALA A 48 2.78 -26.91 6.84
C ALA A 48 1.76 -25.79 6.67
N ILE A 49 2.09 -24.74 5.91
CA ILE A 49 1.13 -23.67 5.64
C ILE A 49 -0.01 -24.13 4.73
N ALA A 50 0.26 -25.02 3.77
CA ALA A 50 -0.78 -25.62 2.96
C ALA A 50 -1.74 -26.48 3.79
N ALA A 51 -1.22 -27.32 4.69
CA ALA A 51 -2.03 -28.09 5.64
C ALA A 51 -2.89 -27.18 6.53
N PHE A 52 -2.32 -26.06 7.00
CA PHE A 52 -3.03 -25.08 7.80
C PHE A 52 -4.23 -24.48 7.06
N TYR A 53 -4.04 -23.99 5.82
CA TYR A 53 -5.15 -23.41 5.06
C TYR A 53 -6.15 -24.45 4.56
N ALA A 54 -5.73 -25.68 4.24
CA ALA A 54 -6.66 -26.77 3.89
C ALA A 54 -7.57 -27.15 5.07
N LEU A 55 -7.04 -27.14 6.31
CA LEU A 55 -7.85 -27.29 7.53
C LEU A 55 -8.85 -26.14 7.69
N LEU A 56 -8.45 -24.90 7.42
CA LEU A 56 -9.35 -23.75 7.48
C LEU A 56 -10.44 -23.82 6.39
N GLU A 57 -10.10 -24.19 5.15
CA GLU A 57 -11.08 -24.39 4.06
C GLU A 57 -12.16 -25.42 4.42
N THR A 58 -11.79 -26.43 5.21
CA THR A 58 -12.72 -27.49 5.64
C THR A 58 -13.64 -27.03 6.76
N THR A 59 -13.18 -26.11 7.62
CA THR A 59 -13.85 -25.73 8.87
C THR A 59 -14.56 -24.38 8.80
N ARG A 60 -14.19 -23.50 7.86
CA ARG A 60 -14.75 -22.15 7.73
C ARG A 60 -15.59 -22.02 6.47
N PRO A 61 -16.76 -21.35 6.56
CA PRO A 61 -17.52 -21.01 5.37
C PRO A 61 -16.74 -20.00 4.50
N PRO A 62 -16.98 -19.97 3.18
CA PRO A 62 -16.46 -18.91 2.32
C PRO A 62 -16.93 -17.55 2.82
N VAL A 63 -16.02 -16.60 2.98
CA VAL A 63 -16.35 -15.21 3.30
C VAL A 63 -16.69 -14.48 2.01
N GLU A 64 -17.82 -13.77 2.00
CA GLU A 64 -18.20 -12.93 0.86
C GLU A 64 -17.23 -11.76 0.72
N SER A 65 -16.76 -11.54 -0.52
CA SER A 65 -15.89 -10.41 -0.85
C SER A 65 -16.58 -9.08 -0.51
N ARG A 66 -15.83 -8.18 0.12
CA ARG A 66 -16.35 -6.89 0.60
C ARG A 66 -16.68 -5.94 -0.56
N CYS A 67 -16.13 -6.15 -1.77
CA CYS A 67 -16.52 -5.37 -2.95
C CYS A 67 -17.99 -5.55 -3.36
N LYS A 68 -18.63 -6.64 -2.92
CA LYS A 68 -20.05 -6.94 -3.18
C LYS A 68 -21.02 -6.26 -2.21
N ARG A 69 -20.52 -5.57 -1.18
CA ARG A 69 -21.35 -4.77 -0.27
C ARG A 69 -22.00 -3.61 -1.03
N SER A 70 -23.04 -3.02 -0.43
CA SER A 70 -23.76 -1.87 -0.99
C SER A 70 -22.89 -0.62 -1.17
N ASP A 71 -21.83 -0.50 -0.38
CA ASP A 71 -20.90 0.62 -0.37
C ASP A 71 -19.55 0.21 0.26
N SER A 72 -18.55 1.07 0.11
CA SER A 72 -17.17 0.85 0.55
C SER A 72 -16.91 1.28 2.00
N SER A 73 -17.93 1.63 2.79
CA SER A 73 -17.74 2.15 4.17
C SER A 73 -16.99 1.18 5.09
N TRP A 74 -17.03 -0.12 4.79
CA TRP A 74 -16.30 -1.16 5.50
C TRP A 74 -14.80 -0.86 5.62
N ILE A 75 -14.21 -0.15 4.65
CA ILE A 75 -12.77 0.12 4.64
C ILE A 75 -12.36 1.09 5.76
N LEU A 76 -13.30 1.94 6.22
CA LEU A 76 -13.07 2.87 7.34
C LEU A 76 -12.89 2.16 8.69
N GLU A 77 -13.35 0.92 8.79
CA GLU A 77 -13.21 0.06 9.98
C GLU A 77 -12.05 -0.94 9.88
N SER A 78 -11.42 -0.99 8.71
CA SER A 78 -10.35 -1.95 8.42
C SER A 78 -9.00 -1.35 8.72
N ASP A 79 -8.05 -2.18 9.14
CA ASP A 79 -6.64 -1.82 9.27
C ASP A 79 -5.86 -2.45 8.13
N LEU A 80 -4.91 -1.70 7.56
CA LEU A 80 -4.18 -2.06 6.35
C LEU A 80 -2.76 -2.51 6.70
N CYS A 81 -2.36 -3.69 6.24
CA CYS A 81 -0.96 -4.10 6.20
C CYS A 81 -0.47 -4.19 4.76
N TRP A 82 0.59 -3.47 4.45
CA TRP A 82 1.27 -3.53 3.16
C TRP A 82 2.24 -4.72 3.10
N ILE A 83 2.12 -5.57 2.07
CA ILE A 83 2.95 -6.77 1.90
C ILE A 83 3.59 -6.77 0.51
N ASN A 84 4.92 -6.91 0.48
CA ASN A 84 5.67 -7.24 -0.73
C ASN A 84 5.98 -8.74 -0.77
N VAL A 85 5.37 -9.44 -1.73
CA VAL A 85 5.55 -10.89 -1.90
C VAL A 85 7.01 -11.24 -2.16
N ARG A 86 7.76 -10.40 -2.91
CA ARG A 86 9.19 -10.62 -3.19
C ARG A 86 10.03 -10.52 -1.92
N ALA A 87 9.66 -9.62 -1.02
CA ALA A 87 10.35 -9.40 0.25
C ALA A 87 10.17 -10.57 1.24
N CYS A 88 9.28 -11.53 0.95
CA CYS A 88 9.10 -12.76 1.72
C CYS A 88 10.22 -13.81 1.48
N SER A 89 11.27 -13.45 0.74
CA SER A 89 12.47 -14.29 0.59
C SER A 89 13.18 -14.48 1.92
N ILE A 90 13.66 -15.70 2.17
CA ILE A 90 14.39 -16.08 3.39
C ILE A 90 15.31 -17.26 3.10
N ASP A 91 16.48 -17.28 3.74
CA ASP A 91 17.48 -18.36 3.66
C ASP A 91 17.78 -18.78 2.19
N ASP A 92 18.05 -17.79 1.33
CA ASP A 92 18.31 -17.88 -0.12
C ASP A 92 17.15 -18.41 -0.98
N VAL A 93 15.98 -18.67 -0.40
CA VAL A 93 14.83 -19.11 -1.16
C VAL A 93 13.91 -17.92 -1.49
N PRO A 94 13.53 -17.69 -2.76
CA PRO A 94 12.72 -16.55 -3.18
C PRO A 94 11.37 -16.41 -2.47
N GLY A 95 10.84 -15.19 -2.45
CA GLY A 95 9.46 -14.94 -2.02
C GLY A 95 8.46 -15.53 -3.02
N SER A 96 7.34 -16.05 -2.53
CA SER A 96 6.24 -16.58 -3.34
C SER A 96 4.88 -16.28 -2.72
N PHE A 97 3.79 -16.43 -3.47
CA PHE A 97 2.43 -16.26 -2.92
C PHE A 97 2.15 -17.20 -1.73
N VAL A 98 2.67 -18.43 -1.77
CA VAL A 98 2.56 -19.39 -0.65
C VAL A 98 3.29 -18.88 0.59
N ARG A 99 4.47 -18.28 0.41
CA ARG A 99 5.28 -17.74 1.51
C ARG A 99 4.72 -16.45 2.07
N ALA A 100 4.20 -15.57 1.22
CA ALA A 100 3.46 -14.40 1.68
C ALA A 100 2.23 -14.82 2.51
N ALA A 101 1.56 -15.91 2.15
CA ALA A 101 0.44 -16.44 2.94
C ALA A 101 0.87 -16.87 4.35
N LYS A 102 2.13 -17.31 4.56
CA LYS A 102 2.64 -17.65 5.90
C LYS A 102 2.60 -16.48 6.89
N LEU A 103 2.66 -15.24 6.41
CA LEU A 103 2.65 -14.05 7.26
C LEU A 103 1.27 -13.72 7.82
N LEU A 104 0.22 -14.03 7.07
CA LEU A 104 -1.15 -13.58 7.33
C LEU A 104 -1.67 -13.93 8.75
N PRO A 105 -1.35 -15.10 9.34
CA PRO A 105 -1.82 -15.44 10.68
C PRO A 105 -1.25 -14.54 11.81
N ALA A 106 -0.09 -13.91 11.63
CA ALA A 106 0.51 -12.98 12.61
C ALA A 106 0.17 -11.51 12.34
N VAL A 107 -0.31 -11.17 11.15
CA VAL A 107 -0.77 -9.82 10.82
C VAL A 107 -2.18 -9.62 11.37
N THR A 108 -2.40 -8.65 12.26
CA THR A 108 -3.74 -8.40 12.84
C THR A 108 -4.61 -7.53 11.94
N SER A 109 -4.00 -6.72 11.08
CA SER A 109 -4.68 -5.96 10.04
C SER A 109 -5.59 -6.85 9.18
N ASP A 110 -6.82 -6.40 8.97
CA ASP A 110 -7.88 -7.14 8.27
C ASP A 110 -8.07 -6.69 6.81
N ALA A 111 -7.19 -5.82 6.31
CA ALA A 111 -7.00 -5.54 4.90
C ALA A 111 -5.52 -5.68 4.54
N ILE A 112 -5.24 -6.43 3.47
CA ILE A 112 -3.89 -6.66 2.95
C ILE A 112 -3.73 -5.90 1.64
N LEU A 113 -2.78 -4.98 1.62
CA LEU A 113 -2.43 -4.23 0.43
C LEU A 113 -1.15 -4.84 -0.16
N LEU A 114 -1.25 -5.46 -1.34
CA LEU A 114 -0.10 -5.99 -2.04
C LEU A 114 0.69 -4.87 -2.72
N ALA A 115 2.00 -4.89 -2.55
CA ALA A 115 2.93 -4.23 -3.46
C ALA A 115 2.69 -4.72 -4.90
N PRO A 116 3.17 -4.00 -5.93
CA PRO A 116 3.14 -4.50 -7.30
C PRO A 116 3.71 -5.93 -7.38
N PHE A 117 2.87 -6.87 -7.82
CA PHE A 117 3.18 -8.30 -7.91
C PHE A 117 3.25 -8.78 -9.37
N HIS A 118 3.36 -7.83 -10.29
CA HIS A 118 3.46 -8.08 -11.72
C HIS A 118 4.93 -8.26 -12.14
N PRO A 119 5.21 -8.86 -13.31
CA PRO A 119 6.57 -8.87 -13.86
C PRO A 119 7.13 -7.45 -13.93
N THR A 120 8.41 -7.30 -13.61
CA THR A 120 9.10 -6.00 -13.58
C THR A 120 10.40 -6.03 -14.37
N GLN A 121 10.86 -4.85 -14.78
CA GLN A 121 12.20 -4.66 -15.32
C GLN A 121 13.15 -4.10 -14.26
N PHE A 122 14.45 -4.32 -14.47
CA PHE A 122 15.54 -3.82 -13.61
C PHE A 122 15.47 -4.26 -12.14
N ASP A 123 14.74 -5.34 -11.84
CA ASP A 123 14.48 -5.82 -10.48
C ASP A 123 13.71 -4.84 -9.58
N LEU A 124 13.08 -3.82 -10.16
CA LEU A 124 12.37 -2.75 -9.42
C LEU A 124 10.87 -3.01 -9.36
N SER A 125 10.30 -3.09 -8.15
CA SER A 125 8.85 -3.32 -7.95
C SER A 125 7.97 -2.28 -8.65
N TYR A 126 8.43 -1.03 -8.74
CA TYR A 126 7.70 0.08 -9.34
C TYR A 126 8.02 0.30 -10.84
N ALA A 127 8.67 -0.65 -11.50
CA ALA A 127 8.87 -0.64 -12.96
C ALA A 127 8.18 -1.87 -13.59
N PRO A 128 6.84 -1.95 -13.57
CA PRO A 128 6.13 -3.12 -14.09
C PRO A 128 6.28 -3.21 -15.61
N GLU A 129 6.68 -4.37 -16.10
CA GLU A 129 6.67 -4.72 -17.52
C GLU A 129 5.23 -4.87 -18.05
N THR A 130 4.30 -5.19 -17.16
CA THR A 130 2.87 -5.30 -17.43
C THR A 130 2.10 -5.22 -16.11
N MET A 131 0.78 -4.96 -16.17
CA MET A 131 -0.12 -4.95 -15.01
C MET A 131 -1.30 -5.91 -15.17
N THR A 132 -1.15 -6.87 -16.09
CA THR A 132 -2.25 -7.77 -16.51
C THR A 132 -1.99 -9.24 -16.18
N ILE A 133 -0.85 -9.57 -15.57
CA ILE A 133 -0.53 -10.93 -15.14
C ILE A 133 0.19 -10.89 -13.79
N ALA A 134 0.09 -11.99 -13.04
CA ALA A 134 0.92 -12.23 -11.86
C ALA A 134 2.34 -12.61 -12.32
N ASP A 135 3.36 -12.15 -11.60
CA ASP A 135 4.76 -12.46 -11.90
C ASP A 135 5.02 -13.97 -11.72
N PRO A 136 5.45 -14.71 -12.75
CA PRO A 136 5.82 -16.12 -12.61
C PRO A 136 6.96 -16.34 -11.60
N ALA A 137 7.81 -15.34 -11.37
CA ALA A 137 8.88 -15.42 -10.36
C ALA A 137 8.33 -15.46 -8.92
N LEU A 138 7.06 -15.12 -8.71
CA LEU A 138 6.37 -15.18 -7.42
C LEU A 138 5.59 -16.49 -7.21
N ALA A 139 5.65 -17.41 -8.18
CA ALA A 139 5.06 -18.74 -8.04
C ALA A 139 6.03 -19.71 -7.37
N ASP A 140 5.51 -20.57 -6.51
CA ASP A 140 6.24 -21.73 -6.03
C ASP A 140 6.51 -22.69 -7.20
N PRO A 141 7.79 -23.09 -7.41
CA PRO A 141 8.17 -23.91 -8.57
C PRO A 141 7.65 -25.34 -8.50
N VAL A 142 7.46 -25.91 -7.32
CA VAL A 142 6.90 -27.27 -7.15
C VAL A 142 5.43 -27.27 -7.55
N LEU A 143 4.68 -26.24 -7.11
CA LEU A 143 3.29 -26.07 -7.48
C LEU A 143 3.12 -25.78 -8.97
N ALA A 144 3.98 -24.92 -9.55
CA ALA A 144 3.97 -24.63 -10.98
C ALA A 144 4.23 -25.90 -11.81
N ALA A 145 5.21 -26.72 -11.41
CA ALA A 145 5.50 -28.01 -12.06
C ALA A 145 4.34 -29.02 -11.94
N ALA A 146 3.51 -28.91 -10.91
CA ALA A 146 2.30 -29.69 -10.73
C ALA A 146 1.06 -29.13 -11.46
N GLY A 147 1.21 -28.06 -12.24
CA GLY A 147 0.13 -27.44 -13.01
C GLY A 147 -0.68 -26.39 -12.25
N ILE A 148 -0.23 -25.94 -11.06
CA ILE A 148 -0.86 -24.85 -10.32
C ILE A 148 -0.16 -23.54 -10.70
N SER A 149 -0.77 -22.86 -11.67
CA SER A 149 -0.26 -21.64 -12.30
C SER A 149 -0.03 -20.47 -11.32
N PRO A 150 0.78 -19.46 -11.70
CA PRO A 150 0.98 -18.26 -10.88
C PRO A 150 -0.33 -17.54 -10.50
N GLU A 151 -1.31 -17.45 -11.41
CA GLU A 151 -2.60 -16.83 -11.08
C GLU A 151 -3.40 -17.69 -10.09
N ASN A 152 -3.36 -19.02 -10.20
CA ASN A 152 -3.98 -19.91 -9.21
C ASN A 152 -3.30 -19.85 -7.83
N GLN A 153 -2.00 -19.60 -7.78
CA GLN A 153 -1.31 -19.34 -6.52
C GLN A 153 -1.67 -17.97 -5.92
N LEU A 154 -1.85 -16.93 -6.75
CA LEU A 154 -2.41 -15.65 -6.30
C LEU A 154 -3.85 -15.84 -5.79
N ARG A 155 -4.69 -16.64 -6.47
CA ARG A 155 -6.04 -17.00 -5.99
C ARG A 155 -6.00 -17.72 -4.66
N ALA A 156 -5.04 -18.63 -4.47
CA ALA A 156 -4.83 -19.29 -3.19
C ALA A 156 -4.44 -18.28 -2.10
N PHE A 157 -3.57 -17.30 -2.39
CA PHE A 157 -3.27 -16.21 -1.47
C PHE A 157 -4.52 -15.39 -1.11
N VAL A 158 -5.35 -15.00 -2.09
CA VAL A 158 -6.61 -14.29 -1.81
C VAL A 158 -7.57 -15.15 -0.99
N ALA A 159 -7.66 -16.45 -1.28
CA ALA A 159 -8.45 -17.39 -0.49
C ALA A 159 -7.93 -17.50 0.95
N ALA A 160 -6.61 -17.51 1.16
CA ALA A 160 -5.99 -17.50 2.49
C ALA A 160 -6.35 -16.23 3.27
N CYS A 161 -6.37 -15.06 2.62
CA CYS A 161 -6.87 -13.82 3.22
C CYS A 161 -8.34 -13.97 3.61
N GLY A 162 -9.21 -14.45 2.71
CA GLY A 162 -10.63 -14.67 2.97
C GLY A 162 -10.89 -15.62 4.13
N LEU A 163 -10.16 -16.74 4.23
CA LEU A 163 -10.25 -17.70 5.34
C LEU A 163 -9.92 -17.08 6.70
N LEU A 164 -9.11 -16.01 6.71
CA LEU A 164 -8.74 -15.24 7.90
C LEU A 164 -9.61 -13.98 8.09
N GLY A 165 -10.65 -13.79 7.28
CA GLY A 165 -11.54 -12.62 7.32
C GLY A 165 -10.89 -11.33 6.82
N LYS A 166 -9.81 -11.45 6.04
CA LYS A 166 -9.03 -10.34 5.51
C LYS A 166 -9.46 -10.00 4.09
N SER A 167 -9.54 -8.71 3.81
CA SER A 167 -9.71 -8.18 2.46
C SER A 167 -8.38 -8.01 1.74
N VAL A 168 -8.40 -8.00 0.41
CA VAL A 168 -7.18 -7.87 -0.41
C VAL A 168 -7.30 -6.75 -1.42
N GLY A 169 -6.23 -5.98 -1.59
CA GLY A 169 -6.11 -4.95 -2.61
C GLY A 169 -4.68 -4.86 -3.14
N TYR A 170 -4.45 -3.99 -4.12
CA TYR A 170 -3.09 -3.68 -4.60
C TYR A 170 -2.92 -2.24 -5.04
N GLU A 171 -1.69 -1.90 -5.40
CA GLU A 171 -1.30 -0.60 -5.90
C GLU A 171 -1.42 -0.49 -7.42
N LEU A 172 -2.30 0.40 -7.87
CA LEU A 172 -2.41 0.75 -9.28
C LEU A 172 -1.43 1.88 -9.61
N LEU A 173 -0.62 1.67 -10.65
CA LEU A 173 0.41 2.61 -11.10
C LEU A 173 -0.05 3.34 -12.38
N PRO A 174 0.16 4.66 -12.51
CA PRO A 174 -0.19 5.42 -13.72
C PRO A 174 0.92 5.39 -14.79
N TYR A 175 1.84 4.43 -14.71
CA TYR A 175 3.00 4.28 -15.59
C TYR A 175 3.45 2.82 -15.65
N ALA A 176 4.19 2.45 -16.68
CA ALA A 176 4.83 1.14 -16.81
C ALA A 176 6.32 1.32 -17.12
N SER A 177 7.11 0.24 -17.10
CA SER A 177 8.51 0.31 -17.50
C SER A 177 8.68 0.82 -18.94
N GLN A 178 9.82 1.43 -19.25
CA GLN A 178 10.17 1.75 -20.64
C GLN A 178 10.15 0.46 -21.47
N PHE A 179 9.55 0.53 -22.65
CA PHE A 179 9.31 -0.62 -23.53
C PHE A 179 8.58 -1.77 -22.84
N SER A 180 7.76 -1.50 -21.81
CA SER A 180 6.87 -2.50 -21.20
C SER A 180 6.07 -3.25 -22.27
N ARG A 181 5.63 -4.48 -22.00
CA ARG A 181 4.74 -5.19 -22.94
C ARG A 181 3.47 -4.40 -23.22
N ILE A 182 3.00 -3.58 -22.28
CA ILE A 182 1.87 -2.67 -22.52
C ILE A 182 2.26 -1.61 -23.56
N ALA A 183 3.42 -0.97 -23.42
CA ALA A 183 3.90 0.02 -24.38
C ALA A 183 4.11 -0.57 -25.77
N MET A 184 4.64 -1.79 -25.87
CA MET A 184 4.81 -2.45 -27.16
C MET A 184 3.48 -2.93 -27.76
N GLU A 185 2.57 -3.48 -26.95
CA GLU A 185 1.26 -3.96 -27.43
C GLU A 185 0.28 -2.84 -27.77
N ARG A 186 0.38 -1.70 -27.07
CA ARG A 186 -0.51 -0.57 -27.22
C ARG A 186 0.29 0.74 -27.24
N PRO A 187 1.09 0.99 -28.29
CA PRO A 187 2.00 2.14 -28.31
C PRO A 187 1.30 3.49 -28.17
N ARG A 188 0.05 3.59 -28.63
CA ARG A 188 -0.80 4.79 -28.55
C ARG A 188 -1.13 5.23 -27.11
N LEU A 189 -0.97 4.36 -26.11
CA LEU A 189 -1.16 4.73 -24.70
C LEU A 189 0.03 5.51 -24.12
N PHE A 190 1.13 5.62 -24.85
CA PHE A 190 2.38 6.23 -24.40
C PHE A 190 2.85 7.29 -25.40
N ARG A 191 3.76 8.16 -24.97
CA ARG A 191 4.50 9.04 -25.87
C ARG A 191 5.81 8.38 -26.29
N TRP A 192 6.14 8.57 -27.56
CA TRP A 192 7.36 8.09 -28.18
C TRP A 192 8.10 9.27 -28.78
N VAL A 193 9.41 9.11 -28.90
CA VAL A 193 10.26 9.99 -29.69
C VAL A 193 10.87 9.18 -30.82
N ALA A 194 10.92 9.77 -32.02
CA ALA A 194 11.72 9.29 -33.14
C ALA A 194 12.97 10.17 -33.27
N LEU A 195 14.15 9.57 -33.14
CA LEU A 195 15.43 10.24 -33.36
C LEU A 195 15.72 10.39 -34.85
N ASP A 196 16.39 11.47 -35.25
CA ASP A 196 16.89 11.60 -36.62
C ASP A 196 17.97 10.55 -36.96
N ASP A 197 18.30 10.41 -38.25
CA ASP A 197 19.31 9.45 -38.73
C ASP A 197 20.68 9.62 -38.05
N THR A 198 21.00 10.83 -37.60
CA THR A 198 22.25 11.16 -36.89
C THR A 198 22.17 10.95 -35.38
N ARG A 199 20.97 10.66 -34.85
CA ARG A 199 20.63 10.61 -33.42
C ARG A 199 21.02 11.87 -32.64
N GLU A 200 21.04 13.02 -33.31
CA GLU A 200 21.40 14.30 -32.70
C GLU A 200 20.15 15.10 -32.27
N GLY A 201 19.01 14.85 -32.92
CA GLY A 201 17.74 15.48 -32.67
C GLY A 201 16.54 14.54 -32.84
N LEU A 202 15.36 15.14 -32.93
CA LEU A 202 14.09 14.44 -33.19
C LEU A 202 13.75 14.56 -34.68
N GLU A 203 13.40 13.45 -35.33
CA GLU A 203 13.25 13.37 -36.80
C GLU A 203 12.10 14.23 -37.35
N HIS A 204 11.00 14.29 -36.60
CA HIS A 204 9.73 14.82 -37.09
C HIS A 204 9.07 15.83 -36.15
N ALA A 205 9.65 16.05 -34.97
CA ALA A 205 9.06 16.89 -33.96
C ALA A 205 9.34 18.37 -34.27
N ASP A 206 8.33 19.22 -34.05
CA ASP A 206 8.54 20.67 -34.05
C ASP A 206 9.55 21.04 -32.96
N PRO A 207 10.69 21.67 -33.29
CA PRO A 207 11.69 22.05 -32.30
C PRO A 207 11.14 22.97 -31.20
N GLU A 208 10.11 23.76 -31.49
CA GLU A 208 9.48 24.66 -30.52
C GLU A 208 8.39 23.98 -29.70
N PHE A 209 7.82 22.87 -30.19
CA PHE A 209 6.74 22.16 -29.51
C PHE A 209 6.70 20.67 -29.89
N PRO A 210 7.66 19.88 -29.40
CA PRO A 210 7.69 18.45 -29.68
C PRO A 210 6.55 17.73 -28.94
N TYR A 211 6.20 16.52 -29.41
CA TYR A 211 5.24 15.61 -28.76
C TYR A 211 3.76 15.99 -28.92
N ARG A 212 3.41 16.58 -30.07
CA ARG A 212 2.00 16.82 -30.41
C ARG A 212 1.22 15.52 -30.52
N ALA A 213 -0.11 15.62 -30.52
CA ALA A 213 -1.00 14.49 -30.78
C ALA A 213 -0.61 13.74 -32.07
N GLU A 214 -0.30 14.49 -33.13
CA GLU A 214 0.15 13.95 -34.43
C GLU A 214 1.48 13.21 -34.33
N ASP A 215 2.43 13.71 -33.54
CA ASP A 215 3.72 13.06 -33.30
C ASP A 215 3.53 11.73 -32.57
N ARG A 216 2.77 11.78 -31.46
CA ARG A 216 2.47 10.58 -30.66
C ARG A 216 1.83 9.50 -31.51
N LEU A 217 0.82 9.84 -32.32
CA LEU A 217 0.10 8.88 -33.15
C LEU A 217 0.99 8.30 -34.26
N ARG A 218 1.77 9.14 -34.95
CA ARG A 218 2.72 8.70 -35.99
C ARG A 218 3.75 7.75 -35.42
N ASP A 219 4.42 8.14 -34.34
CA ASP A 219 5.51 7.35 -33.76
C ASP A 219 4.96 6.05 -33.14
N ALA A 220 3.76 6.09 -32.55
CA ALA A 220 3.06 4.90 -32.08
C ALA A 220 2.67 3.93 -33.22
N ASP A 221 2.33 4.43 -34.41
CA ASP A 221 2.00 3.61 -35.58
C ASP A 221 3.24 2.93 -36.18
N LEU A 222 4.40 3.60 -36.13
CA LEU A 222 5.70 3.00 -36.48
C LEU A 222 6.04 1.84 -35.53
N VAL A 223 5.91 2.08 -34.21
CA VAL A 223 6.12 1.02 -33.19
C VAL A 223 5.14 -0.13 -33.41
N SER A 224 3.86 0.17 -33.69
CA SER A 224 2.84 -0.87 -33.96
C SER A 224 3.21 -1.73 -35.16
N SER A 225 3.80 -1.15 -36.21
CA SER A 225 4.25 -1.86 -37.41
C SER A 225 5.46 -2.77 -37.12
N ILE A 226 6.43 -2.28 -36.33
CA ILE A 226 7.57 -3.07 -35.85
C ILE A 226 7.09 -4.25 -35.02
N VAL A 227 6.16 -4.01 -34.11
CA VAL A 227 5.58 -5.03 -33.24
C VAL A 227 4.80 -6.08 -34.02
N ALA A 228 4.01 -5.68 -35.01
CA ALA A 228 3.30 -6.61 -35.88
C ALA A 228 4.26 -7.53 -36.65
N THR A 229 5.33 -6.95 -37.20
CA THR A 229 6.38 -7.69 -37.92
C THR A 229 7.07 -8.70 -37.00
N ALA A 230 7.50 -8.25 -35.80
CA ALA A 230 8.13 -9.14 -34.82
C ALA A 230 7.18 -10.26 -34.34
N LYS A 231 5.88 -10.01 -34.23
CA LYS A 231 4.90 -11.05 -33.91
C LYS A 231 4.77 -12.08 -35.04
N GLU A 232 4.72 -11.63 -36.29
CA GLU A 232 4.65 -12.49 -37.47
C GLU A 232 5.91 -13.36 -37.61
N ASP A 233 7.09 -12.77 -37.51
CA ASP A 233 8.39 -13.46 -37.63
C ASP A 233 8.56 -14.62 -36.65
N TYR A 234 7.97 -14.48 -35.45
CA TYR A 234 8.03 -15.48 -34.39
C TYR A 234 6.74 -16.31 -34.26
N GLY A 235 5.74 -16.08 -35.12
CA GLY A 235 4.50 -16.85 -35.18
C GLY A 235 3.62 -16.73 -33.92
N ILE A 236 3.58 -15.57 -33.28
CA ILE A 236 2.80 -15.31 -32.06
C ILE A 236 1.73 -14.23 -32.31
N PRO A 237 0.57 -14.27 -31.63
CA PRO A 237 -0.45 -13.23 -31.77
C PRO A 237 -0.23 -12.03 -30.83
N VAL A 238 0.39 -12.27 -29.67
CA VAL A 238 0.60 -11.28 -28.61
C VAL A 238 1.88 -11.59 -27.83
N PHE A 239 2.51 -10.56 -27.29
CA PHE A 239 3.59 -10.65 -26.31
C PHE A 239 3.09 -11.04 -24.93
N ARG A 240 1.82 -10.77 -24.59
CA ARG A 240 1.26 -11.16 -23.28
C ARG A 240 1.40 -12.67 -23.09
N ARG A 241 2.01 -13.06 -21.98
CA ARG A 241 2.08 -14.47 -21.55
C ARG A 241 0.70 -14.91 -21.06
N HIS A 242 0.28 -16.10 -21.46
CA HIS A 242 -0.95 -16.76 -21.03
C HIS A 242 -0.59 -18.04 -20.27
N GLU A 243 -1.47 -18.47 -19.36
CA GLU A 243 -1.22 -19.64 -18.51
C GLU A 243 -1.07 -20.93 -19.32
N ASP A 244 -1.79 -21.04 -20.44
CA ASP A 244 -1.78 -22.21 -21.32
C ASP A 244 -0.67 -22.18 -22.38
N ASP A 245 0.20 -21.16 -22.36
CA ASP A 245 1.34 -21.10 -23.29
C ASP A 245 2.33 -22.23 -22.98
N THR A 246 2.76 -22.98 -24.00
CA THR A 246 3.86 -23.93 -23.84
C THR A 246 5.18 -23.20 -23.65
N VAL A 247 6.20 -23.91 -23.15
CA VAL A 247 7.55 -23.36 -22.95
C VAL A 247 8.11 -22.79 -24.26
N GLU A 248 7.82 -23.43 -25.40
CA GLU A 248 8.24 -22.97 -26.72
C GLU A 248 7.55 -21.66 -27.11
N ILE A 249 6.25 -21.53 -26.83
CA ILE A 249 5.48 -20.30 -27.09
C ILE A 249 5.96 -19.17 -26.19
N LEU A 250 6.18 -19.43 -24.89
CA LEU A 250 6.73 -18.43 -23.96
C LEU A 250 8.08 -17.92 -24.45
N ALA A 251 8.97 -18.83 -24.86
CA ALA A 251 10.27 -18.45 -25.40
C ALA A 251 10.15 -17.67 -26.72
N ALA A 252 9.18 -18.00 -27.58
CA ALA A 252 8.90 -17.23 -28.80
C ALA A 252 8.38 -15.82 -28.47
N LYS A 253 7.46 -15.69 -27.50
CA LYS A 253 6.95 -14.40 -27.00
C LYS A 253 8.04 -13.50 -26.45
N ASP A 254 8.99 -14.08 -25.71
CA ASP A 254 10.13 -13.32 -25.18
C ASP A 254 11.08 -12.87 -26.28
N ARG A 255 11.44 -13.77 -27.21
CA ARG A 255 12.31 -13.40 -28.34
C ARG A 255 11.66 -12.33 -29.23
N ALA A 256 10.39 -12.47 -29.56
CA ALA A 256 9.66 -11.48 -30.36
C ALA A 256 9.59 -10.12 -29.64
N TYR A 257 9.31 -10.13 -28.34
CA TYR A 257 9.26 -8.91 -27.53
C TYR A 257 10.61 -8.19 -27.51
N TYR A 258 11.71 -8.87 -27.16
CA TYR A 258 13.04 -8.25 -27.16
C TYR A 258 13.53 -7.88 -28.56
N SER A 259 13.16 -8.64 -29.60
CA SER A 259 13.43 -8.30 -31.00
C SER A 259 12.73 -7.01 -31.40
N ALA A 260 11.45 -6.83 -31.03
CA ALA A 260 10.71 -5.60 -31.30
C ALA A 260 11.33 -4.40 -30.59
N ILE A 261 11.77 -4.56 -29.33
CA ILE A 261 12.51 -3.51 -28.61
C ILE A 261 13.78 -3.12 -29.37
N ARG A 262 14.58 -4.12 -29.78
CA ARG A 262 15.82 -3.84 -30.51
C ARG A 262 15.56 -3.11 -31.83
N LEU A 263 14.54 -3.53 -32.58
CA LEU A 263 14.12 -2.84 -33.80
C LEU A 263 13.68 -1.40 -33.52
N CYS A 264 12.88 -1.15 -32.47
CA CYS A 264 12.55 0.22 -32.08
C CYS A 264 13.81 1.06 -31.80
N ILE A 265 14.76 0.53 -31.02
CA ILE A 265 16.02 1.21 -30.71
C ILE A 265 16.84 1.49 -31.98
N ASP A 266 16.94 0.51 -32.89
CA ASP A 266 17.67 0.64 -34.16
C ASP A 266 17.03 1.73 -35.04
N HIS A 267 15.70 1.82 -35.05
CA HIS A 267 14.91 2.87 -35.69
C HIS A 267 14.84 4.19 -34.90
N GLY A 268 15.58 4.33 -33.80
CA GLY A 268 15.58 5.57 -33.01
C GLY A 268 14.28 5.85 -32.24
N LEU A 269 13.42 4.84 -32.03
CA LEU A 269 12.15 4.96 -31.33
C LEU A 269 12.28 4.66 -29.84
N TRP A 270 11.94 5.64 -28.99
CA TRP A 270 12.04 5.50 -27.53
C TRP A 270 10.81 6.03 -26.80
N PRO A 271 10.30 5.34 -25.76
CA PRO A 271 9.27 5.89 -24.90
C PRO A 271 9.80 7.10 -24.12
N VAL A 272 8.97 8.15 -24.04
CA VAL A 272 9.27 9.32 -23.19
C VAL A 272 9.14 8.90 -21.72
N PRO A 273 10.16 9.14 -20.88
CA PRO A 273 10.13 8.75 -19.47
C PRO A 273 9.20 9.65 -18.63
N ALA A 274 8.84 9.18 -17.44
CA ALA A 274 8.05 9.95 -16.49
C ALA A 274 8.84 11.15 -15.96
N HIS A 275 8.12 12.23 -15.68
CA HIS A 275 8.73 13.42 -15.11
C HIS A 275 9.09 13.22 -13.62
N ALA A 276 10.19 13.82 -13.18
CA ALA A 276 10.55 13.97 -11.77
C ALA A 276 9.42 14.59 -10.93
N ARG A 277 9.42 14.33 -9.61
CA ARG A 277 8.31 14.66 -8.69
C ARG A 277 7.80 16.11 -8.77
N ASN A 278 8.68 17.09 -8.99
CA ASN A 278 8.34 18.53 -9.09
C ASN A 278 8.32 19.06 -10.54
N GLY A 279 8.28 18.16 -11.50
CA GLY A 279 8.32 18.47 -12.92
C GLY A 279 7.10 19.18 -13.46
N VAL A 280 7.32 19.96 -14.51
CA VAL A 280 6.27 20.64 -15.26
C VAL A 280 6.34 20.28 -16.76
N GLY A 281 5.19 20.04 -17.37
CA GLY A 281 5.05 19.57 -18.74
C GLY A 281 5.55 18.13 -18.93
N ILE A 282 6.25 17.91 -20.03
CA ILE A 282 6.93 16.66 -20.40
C ILE A 282 8.46 16.85 -20.35
N PRO A 283 9.26 15.84 -19.96
CA PRO A 283 10.71 15.93 -20.09
C PRO A 283 11.14 16.20 -21.53
N ALA A 284 12.06 17.14 -21.76
CA ALA A 284 12.56 17.44 -23.10
C ALA A 284 13.71 16.51 -23.48
N PHE A 285 13.72 15.96 -24.69
CA PHE A 285 14.89 15.30 -25.25
C PHE A 285 16.10 16.25 -25.21
N LEU A 286 17.20 15.81 -24.61
CA LEU A 286 18.41 16.61 -24.46
C LEU A 286 19.47 16.19 -25.48
N ARG A 287 19.74 14.89 -25.57
CA ARG A 287 20.75 14.30 -26.47
C ARG A 287 20.63 12.78 -26.47
N TYR A 288 21.29 12.14 -27.43
CA TYR A 288 21.56 10.72 -27.37
C TYR A 288 22.89 10.43 -26.66
N ASP A 289 22.92 9.45 -25.75
CA ASP A 289 24.17 8.91 -25.20
C ASP A 289 24.62 7.73 -26.04
N GLY A 290 25.39 8.01 -27.09
CA GLY A 290 25.93 6.97 -27.98
C GLY A 290 26.89 5.99 -27.31
N GLY A 291 27.45 6.33 -26.13
CA GLY A 291 28.29 5.41 -25.37
C GLY A 291 27.49 4.30 -24.68
N ASN A 292 26.26 4.61 -24.28
CA ASN A 292 25.38 3.69 -23.56
C ASN A 292 24.12 3.29 -24.35
N ASP A 293 23.97 3.76 -25.60
CA ASP A 293 22.88 3.45 -26.54
C ASP A 293 21.48 3.84 -26.00
N PHE A 294 21.32 5.00 -25.34
CA PHE A 294 20.02 5.50 -24.85
C PHE A 294 19.85 7.03 -24.93
N PRO A 295 18.62 7.56 -25.04
CA PRO A 295 18.34 9.00 -25.01
C PRO A 295 18.37 9.57 -23.58
N VAL A 296 18.95 10.76 -23.45
CA VAL A 296 18.96 11.54 -22.23
C VAL A 296 17.89 12.63 -22.32
N PHE A 297 17.12 12.80 -21.26
CA PHE A 297 16.10 13.83 -21.14
C PHE A 297 16.52 14.88 -20.10
N SER A 298 16.08 16.11 -20.30
CA SER A 298 16.20 17.19 -19.33
C SER A 298 14.87 17.36 -18.60
N TYR A 299 14.95 17.61 -17.29
CA TYR A 299 13.81 17.71 -16.41
C TYR A 299 13.85 19.05 -15.70
N ARG A 300 12.79 19.84 -15.84
CA ARG A 300 12.69 21.18 -15.22
C ARG A 300 11.47 21.28 -14.31
N ASP A 301 11.63 22.04 -13.24
CA ASP A 301 10.49 22.53 -12.46
C ASP A 301 9.92 23.82 -13.07
N ALA A 302 8.87 24.37 -12.44
CA ALA A 302 8.22 25.61 -12.88
C ALA A 302 9.15 26.84 -12.87
N ASP A 303 10.23 26.81 -12.09
CA ASP A 303 11.22 27.89 -12.01
C ASP A 303 12.38 27.69 -13.03
N GLY A 304 12.40 26.58 -13.76
CA GLY A 304 13.44 26.22 -14.72
C GLY A 304 14.68 25.55 -14.10
N SER A 305 14.62 25.15 -12.83
CA SER A 305 15.71 24.44 -12.17
C SER A 305 15.83 23.01 -12.69
N ASP A 306 17.06 22.49 -12.78
CA ASP A 306 17.27 21.08 -13.14
C ASP A 306 16.88 20.19 -11.96
N ILE A 307 16.00 19.22 -12.21
CA ILE A 307 15.53 18.26 -11.21
C ILE A 307 15.74 16.81 -11.69
N GLY A 308 16.67 16.58 -12.61
CA GLY A 308 16.93 15.26 -13.19
C GLY A 308 17.39 14.19 -12.20
N GLU A 309 17.99 14.57 -11.07
CA GLU A 309 18.40 13.61 -10.02
C GLU A 309 17.20 12.89 -9.37
N ASP A 310 16.02 13.52 -9.38
CA ASP A 310 14.77 12.96 -8.84
C ASP A 310 13.89 12.30 -9.91
N ALA A 311 14.40 12.13 -11.14
CA ALA A 311 13.65 11.60 -12.27
C ALA A 311 13.49 10.08 -12.24
N TYR A 312 12.31 9.60 -12.63
CA TYR A 312 12.03 8.19 -12.85
C TYR A 312 12.33 7.82 -14.31
N SER A 313 13.61 7.85 -14.70
CA SER A 313 14.06 7.75 -16.09
C SER A 313 13.80 6.41 -16.79
N ILE A 314 13.33 5.40 -16.05
CA ILE A 314 13.15 4.01 -16.50
C ILE A 314 11.68 3.58 -16.66
N VAL A 315 10.73 4.46 -16.33
CA VAL A 315 9.29 4.22 -16.51
C VAL A 315 8.72 5.25 -17.47
N ALA A 316 7.74 4.84 -18.28
CA ALA A 316 6.98 5.68 -19.17
C ALA A 316 5.54 5.82 -18.62
N PRO A 317 5.03 7.04 -18.44
CA PRO A 317 3.67 7.27 -18.01
C PRO A 317 2.67 7.00 -19.12
N PHE A 318 1.43 6.67 -18.73
CA PHE A 318 0.33 6.72 -19.68
C PHE A 318 0.18 8.16 -20.16
N ALA A 319 0.16 8.35 -21.48
CA ALA A 319 0.00 9.65 -22.10
C ALA A 319 -1.46 10.11 -21.97
N PHE A 320 -1.89 10.52 -20.78
CA PHE A 320 -3.27 10.94 -20.50
C PHE A 320 -3.73 12.17 -21.29
N TYR A 321 -2.76 12.92 -21.80
CA TYR A 321 -2.98 14.19 -22.46
C TYR A 321 -2.18 14.29 -23.76
N ASP A 322 -2.68 15.07 -24.70
CA ASP A 322 -1.98 15.49 -25.90
C ASP A 322 -1.62 16.97 -25.83
N ASP A 323 -0.63 17.35 -26.63
CA ASP A 323 -0.19 18.74 -26.80
C ASP A 323 0.23 19.40 -25.47
N MET A 324 0.94 18.64 -24.63
CA MET A 324 1.58 19.14 -23.42
C MET A 324 2.99 19.64 -23.76
N PRO A 325 3.36 20.88 -23.41
CA PRO A 325 4.69 21.39 -23.71
C PRO A 325 5.78 20.69 -22.89
N THR A 326 7.02 20.81 -23.35
CA THR A 326 8.16 20.29 -22.60
C THR A 326 8.65 21.26 -21.54
N ASN A 327 8.97 20.77 -20.34
CA ASN A 327 9.64 21.52 -19.28
C ASN A 327 8.99 22.89 -18.98
N SER A 328 7.69 23.01 -19.21
CA SER A 328 6.91 24.23 -19.04
C SER A 328 5.44 23.91 -18.80
N ALA A 329 4.71 24.84 -18.19
CA ALA A 329 3.29 24.71 -17.95
C ALA A 329 2.51 24.90 -19.26
N PRO A 330 1.46 24.09 -19.54
CA PRO A 330 0.57 24.35 -20.66
C PRO A 330 -0.13 25.70 -20.53
N THR A 331 -0.06 26.50 -21.60
CA THR A 331 -0.77 27.79 -21.74
C THR A 331 -1.99 27.70 -22.65
N ASN A 332 -2.10 26.60 -23.41
CA ASN A 332 -3.18 26.30 -24.33
C ASN A 332 -4.07 25.19 -23.77
N THR A 333 -5.25 25.01 -24.36
CA THR A 333 -6.12 23.87 -24.05
C THR A 333 -5.41 22.56 -24.32
N ILE A 334 -5.43 21.68 -23.32
CA ILE A 334 -4.85 20.35 -23.38
C ILE A 334 -5.92 19.34 -23.76
N HIS A 335 -5.61 18.48 -24.74
CA HIS A 335 -6.54 17.45 -25.21
C HIS A 335 -6.36 16.16 -24.41
N ARG A 336 -7.45 15.44 -24.14
CA ARG A 336 -7.41 14.19 -23.39
C ARG A 336 -7.21 13.01 -24.34
N ASN A 337 -6.29 12.11 -23.98
CA ASN A 337 -6.16 10.82 -24.65
C ASN A 337 -7.11 9.80 -24.00
N GLN A 338 -8.30 9.67 -24.57
CA GLN A 338 -9.34 8.82 -24.00
C GLN A 338 -8.92 7.35 -23.90
N ASP A 339 -8.14 6.84 -24.86
CA ASP A 339 -7.67 5.44 -24.86
C ASP A 339 -6.78 5.15 -23.64
N ALA A 340 -5.89 6.08 -23.28
CA ALA A 340 -5.02 5.96 -22.10
C ALA A 340 -5.83 6.02 -20.79
N ILE A 341 -6.79 6.94 -20.73
CA ILE A 341 -7.67 7.12 -19.57
C ILE A 341 -8.53 5.87 -19.35
N ASP A 342 -9.17 5.37 -20.41
CA ASP A 342 -10.03 4.20 -20.37
C ASP A 342 -9.24 2.95 -20.00
N TYR A 343 -8.04 2.77 -20.56
CA TYR A 343 -7.17 1.68 -20.18
C TYR A 343 -6.84 1.70 -18.68
N TYR A 344 -6.33 2.83 -18.18
CA TYR A 344 -5.96 3.01 -16.78
C TYR A 344 -7.14 2.78 -15.83
N ALA A 345 -8.31 3.35 -16.15
CA ALA A 345 -9.52 3.23 -15.35
C ALA A 345 -9.99 1.77 -15.18
N HIS A 346 -9.72 0.90 -16.15
CA HIS A 346 -10.19 -0.48 -16.17
C HIS A 346 -9.10 -1.53 -15.85
N VAL A 347 -7.86 -1.15 -15.51
CA VAL A 347 -6.86 -2.14 -15.07
C VAL A 347 -7.33 -2.88 -13.82
N PHE A 348 -7.90 -2.16 -12.85
CA PHE A 348 -8.34 -2.76 -11.59
C PHE A 348 -9.53 -3.72 -11.75
N THR A 349 -10.45 -3.48 -12.70
CA THR A 349 -11.66 -4.31 -12.85
C THR A 349 -11.31 -5.76 -13.15
N TYR A 350 -10.25 -6.01 -13.93
CA TYR A 350 -9.72 -7.36 -14.15
C TYR A 350 -9.35 -8.07 -12.84
N TRP A 351 -8.61 -7.39 -11.95
CA TRP A 351 -8.16 -7.97 -10.68
C TRP A 351 -9.32 -8.17 -9.69
N ARG A 352 -10.24 -7.21 -9.63
CA ARG A 352 -11.47 -7.32 -8.84
C ARG A 352 -12.33 -8.50 -9.29
N ASP A 353 -12.67 -8.55 -10.58
CA ASP A 353 -13.65 -9.51 -11.11
C ASP A 353 -13.05 -10.90 -11.26
N SER A 354 -11.78 -10.97 -11.66
CA SER A 354 -11.12 -12.25 -11.86
C SER A 354 -10.61 -12.82 -10.55
N PHE A 355 -10.09 -12.03 -9.61
CA PHE A 355 -9.40 -12.56 -8.41
C PHE A 355 -10.12 -12.28 -7.09
N GLY A 356 -11.15 -11.43 -7.08
CA GLY A 356 -11.89 -11.08 -5.86
C GLY A 356 -11.20 -10.02 -5.00
N PHE A 357 -10.44 -9.10 -5.63
CA PHE A 357 -9.84 -7.99 -4.90
C PHE A 357 -10.93 -7.00 -4.44
N ASP A 358 -10.82 -6.53 -3.20
CA ASP A 358 -11.82 -5.72 -2.52
C ASP A 358 -11.55 -4.21 -2.63
N PHE A 359 -10.30 -3.81 -2.83
CA PHE A 359 -9.92 -2.39 -2.86
C PHE A 359 -8.66 -2.13 -3.69
N VAL A 360 -8.43 -0.85 -4.01
CA VAL A 360 -7.28 -0.38 -4.78
C VAL A 360 -6.63 0.82 -4.10
N ARG A 361 -5.29 0.86 -4.08
CA ARG A 361 -4.51 2.06 -3.77
C ARG A 361 -4.06 2.70 -5.07
N TYR A 362 -4.47 3.93 -5.32
CA TYR A 362 -3.97 4.71 -6.45
C TYR A 362 -2.63 5.34 -6.07
N ASN A 363 -1.58 5.05 -6.84
CA ASN A 363 -0.23 5.57 -6.62
C ASN A 363 0.02 6.84 -7.44
N ALA A 364 1.04 7.63 -7.05
CA ALA A 364 1.41 8.91 -7.66
C ALA A 364 0.25 9.91 -7.75
N VAL A 365 -0.67 9.85 -6.77
CA VAL A 365 -1.79 10.79 -6.64
C VAL A 365 -1.57 11.78 -5.49
N ASP A 366 -0.37 11.84 -4.91
CA ASP A 366 -0.12 12.62 -3.69
C ASP A 366 -0.09 14.14 -3.91
N ARG A 367 -0.03 14.62 -5.16
CA ARG A 367 0.14 16.05 -5.47
C ARG A 367 -0.83 16.59 -6.51
N ILE A 368 -1.88 15.85 -6.81
CA ILE A 368 -2.81 16.16 -7.92
C ILE A 368 -3.45 17.54 -7.86
N PHE A 369 -3.63 18.12 -6.67
CA PHE A 369 -4.17 19.48 -6.50
C PHE A 369 -3.08 20.57 -6.50
N GLU A 370 -1.87 20.24 -6.05
CA GLU A 370 -0.71 21.15 -6.10
C GLU A 370 -0.17 21.28 -7.53
N GLU A 371 -0.44 20.28 -8.36
CA GLU A 371 0.00 20.15 -9.74
C GLU A 371 -1.15 20.41 -10.72
N SER A 372 -2.20 21.12 -10.28
CA SER A 372 -3.21 21.70 -11.15
C SER A 372 -2.92 23.18 -11.36
N LEU A 373 -3.07 23.64 -12.61
CA LEU A 373 -2.76 25.01 -13.02
C LEU A 373 -3.99 25.93 -13.00
N ASP A 374 -5.17 25.36 -12.85
CA ASP A 374 -6.46 26.04 -12.74
C ASP A 374 -7.15 25.71 -11.40
N GLU A 375 -8.11 26.55 -11.02
CA GLU A 375 -8.87 26.36 -9.78
C GLU A 375 -9.79 25.12 -9.85
N GLU A 376 -10.24 24.77 -11.05
CA GLU A 376 -11.09 23.59 -11.31
C GLU A 376 -10.34 22.26 -11.30
N GLY A 377 -9.00 22.28 -11.34
CA GLY A 377 -8.18 21.07 -11.38
C GLY A 377 -8.18 20.32 -12.72
N CYS A 378 -8.62 20.96 -13.79
CA CYS A 378 -8.76 20.37 -15.11
C CYS A 378 -7.48 20.45 -15.94
N VAL A 379 -6.62 21.44 -15.67
CA VAL A 379 -5.35 21.64 -16.37
C VAL A 379 -4.21 21.09 -15.52
N PRO A 380 -3.63 19.93 -15.89
CA PRO A 380 -2.54 19.35 -15.12
C PRO A 380 -1.22 20.07 -15.45
N ALA A 381 -0.33 20.14 -14.46
CA ALA A 381 1.00 20.71 -14.61
C ALA A 381 1.97 19.74 -15.31
N SER A 382 1.69 18.44 -15.32
CA SER A 382 2.49 17.42 -16.00
C SER A 382 1.59 16.29 -16.51
N ASP A 383 2.16 15.25 -17.12
CA ASP A 383 1.39 14.15 -17.70
C ASP A 383 0.69 13.22 -16.69
N ARG A 384 0.77 13.51 -15.39
CA ARG A 384 0.14 12.74 -14.30
C ARG A 384 -1.39 12.79 -14.35
N PRO A 385 -2.09 11.78 -13.78
CA PRO A 385 -3.55 11.77 -13.80
C PRO A 385 -4.14 12.95 -13.02
N SER A 386 -5.00 13.74 -13.66
CA SER A 386 -5.76 14.81 -13.00
C SER A 386 -6.85 14.27 -12.05
N PRO A 387 -7.38 15.11 -11.14
CA PRO A 387 -8.56 14.79 -10.33
C PRO A 387 -9.72 14.15 -11.11
N GLU A 388 -10.03 14.64 -12.31
CA GLU A 388 -11.08 14.07 -13.16
C GLU A 388 -10.79 12.64 -13.61
N ILE A 389 -9.55 12.35 -14.03
CA ILE A 389 -9.13 11.01 -14.45
C ILE A 389 -9.24 10.03 -13.28
N LEU A 390 -8.83 10.46 -12.08
CA LEU A 390 -8.95 9.65 -10.88
C LEU A 390 -10.42 9.39 -10.51
N LYS A 391 -11.28 10.39 -10.62
CA LYS A 391 -12.73 10.21 -10.42
C LYS A 391 -13.30 9.18 -11.41
N THR A 392 -12.92 9.24 -12.68
CA THR A 392 -13.29 8.22 -13.69
C THR A 392 -12.79 6.83 -13.29
N ALA A 393 -11.51 6.71 -12.90
CA ALA A 393 -10.93 5.42 -12.50
C ALA A 393 -11.59 4.84 -11.24
N ILE A 394 -11.93 5.67 -10.26
CA ILE A 394 -12.64 5.25 -9.04
C ILE A 394 -14.05 4.80 -9.38
N MET A 395 -14.76 5.53 -10.25
CA MET A 395 -16.10 5.12 -10.71
C MET A 395 -16.05 3.77 -11.43
N ALA A 396 -15.09 3.56 -12.34
CA ALA A 396 -14.89 2.29 -13.02
C ALA A 396 -14.56 1.15 -12.04
N SER A 397 -13.73 1.41 -11.02
CA SER A 397 -13.41 0.42 -9.99
C SER A 397 -14.63 -0.05 -9.17
N ARG A 398 -15.69 0.77 -9.11
CA ARG A 398 -16.94 0.49 -8.38
C ARG A 398 -18.09 0.02 -9.28
N ASP A 399 -17.95 0.08 -10.59
CA ASP A 399 -19.00 -0.33 -11.51
C ASP A 399 -19.28 -1.83 -11.37
N GLY A 400 -20.54 -2.18 -11.08
CA GLY A 400 -20.96 -3.54 -10.71
C GLY A 400 -20.50 -4.04 -9.33
N ALA A 401 -19.71 -3.26 -8.58
CA ALA A 401 -19.12 -3.63 -7.30
C ALA A 401 -18.98 -2.40 -6.37
N PRO A 402 -20.10 -1.82 -5.89
CA PRO A 402 -20.11 -0.54 -5.17
C PRO A 402 -19.37 -0.59 -3.82
N GLY A 403 -19.13 -1.80 -3.30
CA GLY A 403 -18.30 -2.04 -2.12
C GLY A 403 -16.80 -1.84 -2.34
N THR A 404 -16.33 -1.60 -3.56
CA THR A 404 -14.90 -1.46 -3.83
C THR A 404 -14.31 -0.24 -3.14
N GLY A 405 -13.32 -0.47 -2.27
CA GLY A 405 -12.62 0.58 -1.54
C GLY A 405 -11.56 1.29 -2.39
N ALA A 406 -11.38 2.59 -2.18
CA ALA A 406 -10.38 3.40 -2.88
C ALA A 406 -9.48 4.15 -1.88
N VAL A 407 -8.16 3.93 -1.98
CA VAL A 407 -7.14 4.53 -1.12
C VAL A 407 -6.23 5.45 -1.92
N ALA A 408 -6.04 6.69 -1.47
CA ALA A 408 -5.11 7.63 -2.07
C ALA A 408 -3.72 7.49 -1.44
N SER A 409 -2.65 7.52 -2.23
CA SER A 409 -1.26 7.60 -1.74
C SER A 409 -0.91 8.97 -1.10
N ARG A 410 -1.88 9.74 -0.59
CA ARG A 410 -1.70 11.08 -0.02
C ARG A 410 -1.39 11.03 1.48
N LYS A 411 -0.38 11.80 1.88
CA LYS A 411 0.07 11.94 3.27
C LYS A 411 -0.33 13.30 3.90
N GLY A 412 -1.02 14.18 3.17
CA GLY A 412 -1.41 15.52 3.62
C GLY A 412 -2.82 15.64 4.23
N PRO A 413 -3.21 16.86 4.65
CA PRO A 413 -4.45 17.14 5.38
C PRO A 413 -5.73 17.29 4.53
N GLU A 414 -5.64 17.19 3.20
CA GLU A 414 -6.69 17.49 2.21
C GLU A 414 -7.78 16.41 2.12
N LEU A 415 -8.32 15.96 3.26
CA LEU A 415 -9.31 14.88 3.29
C LEU A 415 -10.55 15.17 2.44
N GLU A 416 -11.07 16.40 2.51
CA GLU A 416 -12.32 16.78 1.83
C GLU A 416 -12.18 16.66 0.32
N ASP A 417 -11.12 17.22 -0.25
CA ASP A 417 -10.89 17.24 -1.70
C ASP A 417 -10.76 15.82 -2.27
N TYR A 418 -10.00 14.93 -1.60
CA TYR A 418 -9.90 13.54 -2.03
C TYR A 418 -11.22 12.77 -1.84
N ALA A 419 -11.98 13.04 -0.78
CA ALA A 419 -13.27 12.41 -0.55
C ALA A 419 -14.30 12.79 -1.64
N GLU A 420 -14.24 14.02 -2.16
CA GLU A 420 -15.09 14.50 -3.27
C GLU A 420 -14.77 13.81 -4.61
N LEU A 421 -13.52 13.41 -4.82
CA LEU A 421 -13.14 12.54 -5.95
C LEU A 421 -13.62 11.09 -5.78
N GLY A 422 -14.05 10.73 -4.56
CA GLY A 422 -14.57 9.41 -4.22
C GLY A 422 -13.58 8.50 -3.51
N PHE A 423 -12.42 8.99 -3.06
CA PHE A 423 -11.55 8.22 -2.18
C PHE A 423 -12.21 7.97 -0.83
N ASP A 424 -11.98 6.78 -0.26
CA ASP A 424 -12.46 6.43 1.08
C ASP A 424 -11.37 6.71 2.14
N LEU A 425 -10.09 6.54 1.78
CA LEU A 425 -8.95 6.71 2.70
C LEU A 425 -7.78 7.48 2.09
N ASN A 426 -7.19 8.37 2.89
CA ASN A 426 -5.82 8.88 2.71
C ASN A 426 -4.86 8.14 3.64
N MET A 427 -3.56 8.13 3.36
CA MET A 427 -2.56 7.40 4.16
C MET A 427 -2.16 8.09 5.47
N GLY A 428 -2.22 9.43 5.52
CA GLY A 428 -1.70 10.19 6.68
C GLY A 428 -0.17 10.31 6.69
N ASN A 429 0.37 11.10 7.63
CA ASN A 429 1.81 11.45 7.70
C ASN A 429 2.50 11.03 9.00
N GLU A 430 1.85 10.26 9.88
CA GLU A 430 2.39 9.92 11.20
C GLU A 430 3.72 9.15 11.12
N ALA A 431 3.94 8.35 10.08
CA ALA A 431 5.19 7.62 9.86
C ALA A 431 6.40 8.56 9.79
N LEU A 432 6.20 9.83 9.42
CA LEU A 432 7.27 10.82 9.27
C LEU A 432 7.46 11.71 10.51
N ARG A 433 6.75 11.44 11.61
CA ARG A 433 6.68 12.31 12.79
C ARG A 433 6.89 11.51 14.07
N ARG A 434 7.45 12.12 15.11
CA ARG A 434 7.55 11.52 16.45
C ARG A 434 6.20 11.61 17.18
N ILE A 435 5.96 10.74 18.15
CA ILE A 435 4.78 10.83 19.04
C ILE A 435 5.06 11.88 20.11
N ASP A 436 5.01 13.14 19.71
CA ASP A 436 5.22 14.33 20.54
C ASP A 436 3.92 15.14 20.71
N ALA A 437 3.97 16.20 21.51
CA ALA A 437 2.81 17.05 21.77
C ALA A 437 2.22 17.65 20.48
N PRO A 438 3.02 18.19 19.52
CA PRO A 438 2.51 18.62 18.22
C PRO A 438 1.74 17.53 17.47
N LEU A 439 2.26 16.30 17.38
CA LEU A 439 1.53 15.21 16.71
C LEU A 439 0.21 14.91 17.39
N VAL A 440 0.19 14.83 18.72
CA VAL A 440 -1.04 14.51 19.46
C VAL A 440 -2.08 15.62 19.31
N HIS A 441 -1.65 16.89 19.33
CA HIS A 441 -2.53 18.03 19.03
C HIS A 441 -3.16 17.91 17.64
N ASP A 442 -2.35 17.68 16.61
CA ASP A 442 -2.84 17.57 15.22
C ASP A 442 -3.76 16.36 15.04
N ALA A 443 -3.44 15.24 15.67
CA ALA A 443 -4.26 14.02 15.62
C ALA A 443 -5.63 14.24 16.29
N LEU A 444 -5.68 14.93 17.43
CA LEU A 444 -6.92 15.27 18.13
C LEU A 444 -7.74 16.31 17.36
N ALA A 445 -7.09 17.28 16.70
CA ALA A 445 -7.77 18.24 15.83
C ALA A 445 -8.37 17.55 14.59
N LEU A 446 -7.64 16.60 13.98
CA LEU A 446 -8.15 15.77 12.89
C LEU A 446 -9.32 14.89 13.37
N TYR A 447 -9.23 14.29 14.57
CA TYR A 447 -10.34 13.55 15.17
C TYR A 447 -11.61 14.41 15.26
N ASP A 448 -11.51 15.65 15.74
CA ASP A 448 -12.67 16.54 15.83
C ASP A 448 -13.26 16.85 14.45
N ARG A 449 -12.40 17.09 13.44
CA ARG A 449 -12.85 17.30 12.05
C ARG A 449 -13.60 16.09 11.50
N LEU A 450 -13.10 14.88 11.76
CA LEU A 450 -13.75 13.63 11.33
C LEU A 450 -15.10 13.43 12.03
N VAL A 451 -15.19 13.69 13.34
CA VAL A 451 -16.46 13.60 14.09
C VAL A 451 -17.48 14.63 13.61
N ALA A 452 -17.03 15.85 13.32
CA ALA A 452 -17.88 16.95 12.86
C ALA A 452 -18.31 16.83 11.39
N ARG A 453 -17.75 15.87 10.63
CA ARG A 453 -18.12 15.63 9.23
C ARG A 453 -19.61 15.30 9.13
N ALA A 454 -20.29 16.00 8.21
CA ALA A 454 -21.73 15.86 8.00
C ALA A 454 -22.11 14.46 7.51
N GLU A 455 -23.23 13.93 7.99
CA GLU A 455 -23.68 12.56 7.70
C GLU A 455 -24.14 12.36 6.25
N ASP A 456 -24.47 13.45 5.56
CA ASP A 456 -24.84 13.45 4.14
C ASP A 456 -23.62 13.44 3.20
N LYS A 457 -22.43 13.76 3.70
CA LYS A 457 -21.18 13.61 2.95
C LYS A 457 -20.78 12.13 2.86
N ARG A 458 -20.08 11.78 1.78
CA ARG A 458 -19.46 10.46 1.62
C ARG A 458 -18.56 10.17 2.85
N PRO A 459 -18.69 8.99 3.49
CA PRO A 459 -17.77 8.57 4.55
C PRO A 459 -16.33 8.49 4.03
N ALA A 460 -15.39 9.14 4.72
CA ALA A 460 -13.97 9.12 4.40
C ALA A 460 -13.14 9.33 5.66
N SER A 461 -11.91 8.83 5.68
CA SER A 461 -10.99 9.01 6.81
C SER A 461 -9.52 9.10 6.36
N VAL A 462 -8.63 9.34 7.32
CA VAL A 462 -7.18 9.37 7.12
C VAL A 462 -6.58 8.30 8.01
N CYS A 463 -5.82 7.37 7.42
CA CYS A 463 -5.15 6.32 8.18
C CYS A 463 -4.15 6.92 9.17
N PHE A 464 -3.96 6.29 10.32
CA PHE A 464 -2.82 6.51 11.19
C PHE A 464 -1.68 5.61 10.69
N SER A 465 -0.70 6.19 9.99
CA SER A 465 0.42 5.43 9.44
C SER A 465 1.47 5.14 10.52
N ILE A 466 1.57 3.88 10.94
CA ILE A 466 2.69 3.38 11.76
C ILE A 466 3.98 3.50 10.95
N ASP A 467 3.91 3.12 9.68
CA ASP A 467 4.99 3.10 8.71
C ASP A 467 4.46 3.30 7.28
N VAL A 468 5.35 3.59 6.32
CA VAL A 468 5.05 3.61 4.88
C VAL A 468 6.23 3.01 4.10
N PRO A 469 6.02 2.38 2.91
CA PRO A 469 7.09 1.70 2.18
C PRO A 469 8.33 2.57 1.91
N GLU A 470 8.15 3.88 1.75
CA GLU A 470 9.24 4.81 1.45
C GLU A 470 10.00 5.29 2.70
N SER A 471 9.51 5.04 3.92
CA SER A 471 10.13 5.50 5.18
C SER A 471 11.52 4.90 5.40
N GLY A 472 11.78 3.73 4.80
CA GLY A 472 13.06 3.03 4.86
C GLY A 472 14.17 3.72 4.05
N ALA A 473 13.82 4.69 3.19
CA ALA A 473 14.78 5.38 2.35
C ALA A 473 15.85 6.10 3.21
N PRO A 474 17.15 5.80 3.03
CA PRO A 474 18.22 6.40 3.85
C PRO A 474 18.25 7.93 3.82
N ARG A 475 17.74 8.56 2.75
CA ARG A 475 17.63 10.02 2.65
C ARG A 475 16.66 10.67 3.65
N LEU A 476 15.72 9.92 4.23
CA LEU A 476 14.73 10.46 5.17
C LEU A 476 15.27 10.48 6.60
N TRP A 477 15.87 9.37 7.06
CA TRP A 477 16.26 9.18 8.46
C TRP A 477 17.69 8.67 8.66
N GLY A 478 18.47 8.50 7.59
CA GLY A 478 19.79 7.84 7.61
C GLY A 478 19.73 6.31 7.74
N SER A 479 18.62 5.75 8.21
CA SER A 479 18.37 4.30 8.33
C SER A 479 16.87 3.99 8.30
N ALA A 480 16.51 2.70 8.27
CA ALA A 480 15.12 2.28 8.33
C ALA A 480 14.40 2.78 9.60
N LEU A 481 13.15 3.24 9.46
CA LEU A 481 12.38 3.88 10.53
C LEU A 481 12.35 3.06 11.83
N SER A 482 12.09 1.75 11.74
CA SER A 482 12.06 0.85 12.90
C SER A 482 13.39 0.79 13.66
N ARG A 483 14.53 0.85 12.96
CA ARG A 483 15.86 0.92 13.57
C ARG A 483 16.09 2.26 14.27
N VAL A 484 15.65 3.36 13.66
CA VAL A 484 15.77 4.71 14.23
C VAL A 484 14.88 4.87 15.46
N MET A 485 13.66 4.34 15.41
CA MET A 485 12.67 4.48 16.48
C MET A 485 12.94 3.53 17.65
N GLY A 486 13.37 2.30 17.35
CA GLY A 486 13.54 1.25 18.34
C GLY A 486 12.19 0.71 18.88
N PRO A 487 12.23 -0.39 19.65
CA PRO A 487 11.02 -1.13 20.03
C PRO A 487 10.05 -0.33 20.91
N GLU A 488 10.55 0.55 21.78
CA GLU A 488 9.73 1.36 22.69
C GLU A 488 8.87 2.37 21.93
N ARG A 489 9.47 3.16 21.03
CA ARG A 489 8.73 4.12 20.19
C ARG A 489 7.80 3.43 19.21
N MET A 490 8.19 2.26 18.68
CA MET A 490 7.29 1.50 17.82
C MET A 490 6.06 1.00 18.59
N ARG A 491 6.19 0.55 19.83
CA ARG A 491 5.05 0.21 20.69
C ARG A 491 4.19 1.42 21.02
N LEU A 492 4.81 2.57 21.28
CA LEU A 492 4.13 3.85 21.50
C LEU A 492 3.24 4.21 20.29
N ARG A 493 3.77 4.08 19.07
CA ARG A 493 3.01 4.29 17.82
C ARG A 493 1.81 3.35 17.69
N HIS A 494 1.98 2.06 17.96
CA HIS A 494 0.87 1.10 17.93
C HIS A 494 -0.20 1.45 18.97
N GLY A 495 0.19 1.79 20.20
CA GLY A 495 -0.74 2.28 21.23
C GLY A 495 -1.51 3.52 20.78
N ALA A 496 -0.81 4.51 20.21
CA ALA A 496 -1.43 5.71 19.66
C ALA A 496 -2.42 5.38 18.54
N ALA A 497 -2.06 4.54 17.57
CA ALA A 497 -2.95 4.15 16.48
C ALA A 497 -4.25 3.49 16.97
N ARG A 498 -4.20 2.75 18.08
CA ARG A 498 -5.38 2.05 18.64
C ARG A 498 -6.29 2.93 19.47
N PHE A 499 -5.75 3.93 20.18
CA PHE A 499 -6.51 4.65 21.18
C PHE A 499 -6.65 6.15 20.92
N LEU A 500 -5.86 6.75 20.03
CA LEU A 500 -5.91 8.19 19.71
C LEU A 500 -7.07 8.57 18.76
N SER A 501 -7.82 7.58 18.28
CA SER A 501 -9.02 7.79 17.47
C SER A 501 -10.03 6.66 17.70
N VAL A 502 -11.32 6.99 17.81
CA VAL A 502 -12.39 6.05 18.16
C VAL A 502 -13.71 6.46 17.49
N GLY A 503 -14.70 5.56 17.49
CA GLY A 503 -16.04 5.82 16.97
C GLY A 503 -16.06 6.49 15.59
N ARG A 504 -16.86 7.56 15.46
CA ARG A 504 -16.97 8.32 14.20
C ARG A 504 -15.68 8.99 13.75
N GLY A 505 -14.78 9.31 14.70
CA GLY A 505 -13.48 9.89 14.40
C GLY A 505 -12.38 8.85 14.18
N ARG A 506 -12.73 7.55 14.07
CA ARG A 506 -11.76 6.47 13.92
C ARG A 506 -10.91 6.66 12.68
N ARG A 507 -9.62 6.38 12.86
CA ARG A 507 -8.61 6.31 11.81
C ARG A 507 -8.13 4.86 11.66
N PRO A 508 -8.29 4.23 10.49
CA PRO A 508 -7.60 2.98 10.16
C PRO A 508 -6.12 3.02 10.49
N MET A 509 -5.56 1.94 11.03
CA MET A 509 -4.11 1.79 11.09
C MET A 509 -3.58 1.42 9.71
N PHE A 510 -2.46 2.03 9.30
CA PHE A 510 -1.68 1.58 8.15
C PHE A 510 -0.30 1.15 8.65
N GLU A 511 0.07 -0.10 8.41
CA GLU A 511 1.36 -0.70 8.74
C GLU A 511 1.96 -1.42 7.53
N THR A 512 3.22 -1.81 7.64
CA THR A 512 3.93 -2.59 6.61
C THR A 512 4.41 -3.91 7.21
N MET A 513 4.67 -4.92 6.36
CA MET A 513 5.29 -6.17 6.80
C MET A 513 6.65 -5.93 7.47
N GLY A 514 7.01 -6.79 8.42
CA GLY A 514 8.22 -6.69 9.24
C GLY A 514 8.03 -5.91 10.55
N PHE A 515 7.04 -5.02 10.62
CA PHE A 515 6.77 -4.22 11.81
C PHE A 515 6.05 -4.98 12.93
N GLN A 516 5.82 -6.27 12.77
CA GLN A 516 5.29 -7.15 13.81
C GLN A 516 6.42 -7.83 14.60
N ASP A 517 7.64 -7.93 14.04
CA ASP A 517 8.80 -8.56 14.70
C ASP A 517 10.11 -7.76 14.57
N GLY A 518 10.02 -6.48 14.17
CA GLY A 518 11.15 -5.56 14.11
C GLY A 518 12.04 -5.71 12.87
N SER A 519 11.60 -6.49 11.87
CA SER A 519 12.34 -6.69 10.62
C SER A 519 12.44 -5.40 9.80
N ILE A 520 13.52 -5.26 9.03
CA ILE A 520 13.83 -4.05 8.24
C ILE A 520 14.18 -4.39 6.79
N GLY A 521 14.48 -3.39 5.95
CA GLY A 521 14.93 -3.62 4.57
C GLY A 521 13.83 -3.58 3.51
N LEU A 522 12.64 -3.07 3.85
CA LEU A 522 11.47 -3.05 2.94
C LEU A 522 11.71 -2.15 1.72
N TYR A 523 12.38 -1.02 1.92
CA TYR A 523 12.71 -0.07 0.85
C TYR A 523 13.67 -0.71 -0.17
N GLU A 524 14.72 -1.35 0.32
CA GLU A 524 15.71 -2.06 -0.49
C GLU A 524 15.09 -3.25 -1.25
N ALA A 525 14.12 -3.93 -0.65
CA ALA A 525 13.33 -4.99 -1.31
C ALA A 525 12.36 -4.46 -2.38
N GLY A 526 12.09 -3.15 -2.42
CA GLY A 526 11.41 -2.49 -3.53
C GLY A 526 12.37 -2.10 -4.68
N LEU A 527 13.67 -1.99 -4.38
CA LEU A 527 14.73 -1.62 -5.33
C LEU A 527 15.54 -2.80 -5.87
N SER A 528 15.32 -4.01 -5.35
CA SER A 528 16.03 -5.21 -5.76
C SER A 528 15.28 -6.47 -5.32
N ILE A 529 15.53 -7.61 -5.99
CA ILE A 529 14.99 -8.90 -5.57
C ILE A 529 15.75 -9.39 -4.34
N ARG A 530 15.22 -9.08 -3.16
CA ARG A 530 15.75 -9.56 -1.87
C ARG A 530 14.67 -9.68 -0.80
N GLY A 531 14.96 -10.47 0.22
CA GLY A 531 14.17 -10.55 1.43
C GLY A 531 14.40 -9.36 2.36
N LEU A 532 13.52 -9.22 3.36
CA LEU A 532 13.79 -8.37 4.51
C LEU A 532 15.02 -8.86 5.29
N GLU A 533 15.60 -7.94 6.04
CA GLU A 533 16.46 -8.28 7.17
C GLU A 533 15.56 -8.74 8.33
N TRP A 534 15.23 -10.04 8.31
CA TRP A 534 14.36 -10.70 9.26
C TRP A 534 14.96 -10.71 10.68
N ALA A 535 14.36 -9.96 11.60
CA ALA A 535 14.91 -9.72 12.93
C ALA A 535 14.61 -10.84 13.94
N ASP A 536 13.51 -11.60 13.75
CA ASP A 536 13.01 -12.62 14.67
C ASP A 536 12.86 -12.13 16.14
N ASP A 537 12.51 -10.86 16.36
CA ASP A 537 12.36 -10.31 17.72
C ASP A 537 11.05 -10.80 18.37
N LYS A 538 11.17 -11.91 19.10
CA LYS A 538 10.08 -12.53 19.86
C LYS A 538 9.50 -11.61 20.92
N ALA A 539 10.32 -10.81 21.59
CA ALA A 539 9.84 -9.91 22.65
C ALA A 539 9.01 -8.77 22.04
N PHE A 540 9.41 -8.29 20.87
CA PHE A 540 8.66 -7.31 20.11
C PHE A 540 7.33 -7.90 19.60
N ALA A 541 7.35 -9.09 18.98
CA ALA A 541 6.15 -9.76 18.48
C ALA A 541 5.12 -10.10 19.58
N VAL A 542 5.59 -10.56 20.75
CA VAL A 542 4.73 -10.76 21.94
C VAL A 542 4.12 -9.44 22.37
N GLY A 543 4.90 -8.35 22.35
CA GLY A 543 4.43 -7.02 22.70
C GLY A 543 3.34 -6.51 21.75
N TYR A 544 3.59 -6.60 20.44
CA TYR A 544 2.62 -6.28 19.39
C TYR A 544 1.32 -7.07 19.58
N ALA A 545 1.42 -8.40 19.67
CA ALA A 545 0.24 -9.26 19.84
C ALA A 545 -0.56 -8.91 21.10
N SER A 546 0.11 -8.50 22.18
CA SER A 546 -0.53 -8.11 23.44
C SER A 546 -1.30 -6.78 23.33
N ILE A 547 -0.75 -5.76 22.65
CA ILE A 547 -1.46 -4.51 22.33
C ILE A 547 -2.72 -4.81 21.52
N GLU A 548 -2.58 -5.62 20.47
CA GLU A 548 -3.67 -5.97 19.56
C GLU A 548 -4.78 -6.77 20.25
N ARG A 549 -4.42 -7.68 21.18
CA ARG A 549 -5.39 -8.41 22.00
C ARG A 549 -6.17 -7.47 22.92
N LEU A 550 -5.50 -6.50 23.57
CA LEU A 550 -6.18 -5.50 24.39
C LEU A 550 -7.16 -4.69 23.55
N HIS A 551 -6.72 -4.17 22.41
CA HIS A 551 -7.57 -3.42 21.48
C HIS A 551 -8.77 -4.26 21.02
N LYS A 552 -8.57 -5.52 20.62
CA LYS A 552 -9.66 -6.42 20.21
C LYS A 552 -10.71 -6.61 21.31
N ARG A 553 -10.31 -6.74 22.57
CA ARG A 553 -11.25 -6.83 23.72
C ARG A 553 -12.07 -5.55 23.91
N MET A 554 -11.51 -4.40 23.54
CA MET A 554 -12.14 -3.08 23.70
C MET A 554 -12.88 -2.62 22.42
N LYS A 555 -12.65 -3.27 21.27
CA LYS A 555 -13.10 -2.83 19.94
C LYS A 555 -14.59 -2.50 19.89
N SER A 556 -15.45 -3.33 20.47
CA SER A 556 -16.91 -3.10 20.46
C SER A 556 -17.30 -1.81 21.19
N PHE A 557 -16.65 -1.51 22.31
CA PHE A 557 -16.86 -0.25 23.03
C PHE A 557 -16.26 0.93 22.26
N LEU A 558 -15.01 0.81 21.81
CA LEU A 558 -14.31 1.89 21.08
C LEU A 558 -15.04 2.28 19.78
N ALA A 559 -15.68 1.33 19.09
CA ALA A 559 -16.45 1.59 17.88
C ALA A 559 -17.70 2.46 18.12
N ALA A 560 -18.26 2.46 19.32
CA ALA A 560 -19.43 3.26 19.70
C ALA A 560 -19.07 4.47 20.58
N ALA A 561 -17.80 4.65 20.92
CA ALA A 561 -17.34 5.65 21.86
C ALA A 561 -16.92 6.96 21.18
N TYR A 562 -16.66 7.99 22.00
CA TYR A 562 -16.09 9.26 21.58
C TYR A 562 -15.08 9.77 22.62
N ILE A 563 -14.11 10.57 22.17
CA ILE A 563 -13.21 11.32 23.05
C ILE A 563 -13.97 12.52 23.64
N ALA A 564 -14.12 12.55 24.95
CA ALA A 564 -14.92 13.56 25.65
C ALA A 564 -14.07 14.67 26.30
N GLU A 565 -12.94 14.28 26.89
CA GLU A 565 -12.01 15.19 27.56
C GLU A 565 -10.59 14.80 27.18
N ARG A 566 -9.69 15.78 27.11
CA ARG A 566 -8.30 15.56 26.71
C ARG A 566 -7.39 16.67 27.23
N HIS A 567 -6.13 16.32 27.38
CA HIS A 567 -5.07 17.23 27.82
C HIS A 567 -3.76 16.85 27.13
N VAL A 568 -3.01 17.86 26.72
CA VAL A 568 -1.71 17.68 26.06
C VAL A 568 -0.75 18.69 26.65
N GLU A 569 0.36 18.19 27.17
CA GLU A 569 1.51 18.95 27.65
C GLU A 569 2.77 18.49 26.89
N PRO A 570 3.91 19.21 26.97
CA PRO A 570 5.12 18.81 26.25
C PRO A 570 5.59 17.37 26.56
N GLY A 571 5.44 16.90 27.80
CA GLY A 571 5.95 15.59 28.25
C GLY A 571 4.91 14.46 28.27
N TYR A 572 3.61 14.77 28.29
CA TYR A 572 2.57 13.75 28.37
C TYR A 572 1.24 14.24 27.79
N ALA A 573 0.38 13.30 27.42
CA ALA A 573 -1.01 13.59 27.08
C ALA A 573 -1.93 12.53 27.68
N TRP A 574 -3.19 12.89 27.87
CA TRP A 574 -4.25 11.94 28.20
C TRP A 574 -5.56 12.33 27.56
N TRP A 575 -6.43 11.35 27.36
CA TRP A 575 -7.80 11.58 26.89
C TRP A 575 -8.75 10.51 27.43
N GLN A 576 -10.00 10.94 27.63
CA GLN A 576 -11.09 10.15 28.16
C GLN A 576 -12.03 9.74 27.03
N ILE A 577 -12.21 8.44 26.87
CA ILE A 577 -13.06 7.79 25.88
C ILE A 577 -14.33 7.30 26.58
N ARG A 578 -15.47 7.83 26.15
CA ARG A 578 -16.79 7.58 26.76
C ARG A 578 -17.76 6.95 25.77
N GLY A 579 -18.63 6.08 26.27
CA GLY A 579 -19.85 5.68 25.56
C GLY A 579 -20.98 6.69 25.75
N ALA A 580 -22.14 6.43 25.16
CA ALA A 580 -23.33 7.28 25.30
C ALA A 580 -23.88 7.36 26.75
N GLY A 581 -23.52 6.41 27.62
CA GLY A 581 -23.90 6.36 29.03
C GLY A 581 -22.71 6.38 29.99
N ARG A 582 -22.99 6.42 31.30
CA ARG A 582 -21.98 6.39 32.37
C ARG A 582 -21.72 4.98 32.92
N THR A 583 -21.55 4.00 32.04
CA THR A 583 -21.34 2.59 32.43
C THR A 583 -19.90 2.14 32.30
N ARG A 584 -19.09 2.84 31.49
CA ARG A 584 -17.69 2.50 31.25
C ARG A 584 -16.93 3.75 30.79
N LEU A 585 -15.71 3.91 31.29
CA LEU A 585 -14.79 4.98 30.93
C LEU A 585 -13.44 4.35 30.60
N ILE A 586 -12.88 4.68 29.43
CA ILE A 586 -11.49 4.36 29.12
C ILE A 586 -10.67 5.65 29.20
N VAL A 587 -9.53 5.61 29.88
CA VAL A 587 -8.57 6.71 29.90
C VAL A 587 -7.29 6.24 29.24
N ALA A 588 -6.92 6.86 28.12
CA ALA A 588 -5.63 6.62 27.48
C ALA A 588 -4.65 7.71 27.91
N VAL A 589 -3.44 7.29 28.25
CA VAL A 589 -2.39 8.13 28.82
C VAL A 589 -1.08 7.79 28.14
N VAL A 590 -0.34 8.81 27.71
CA VAL A 590 0.89 8.63 26.95
C VAL A 590 1.99 9.54 27.48
N SER A 591 3.17 8.98 27.73
CA SER A 591 4.41 9.74 27.87
C SER A 591 4.92 10.07 26.47
N LEU A 592 5.03 11.34 26.18
CA LEU A 592 5.40 11.83 24.84
C LEU A 592 6.92 11.84 24.65
N GLU A 593 7.31 11.76 23.39
CA GLU A 593 8.70 11.93 22.99
C GLU A 593 9.14 13.38 23.23
N THR A 594 10.15 13.57 24.09
CA THR A 594 10.79 14.86 24.37
C THR A 594 12.26 14.81 23.97
N ALA A 595 12.86 15.97 23.70
CA ALA A 595 14.29 16.04 23.35
C ALA A 595 15.18 15.62 24.53
N GLU A 596 14.72 15.87 25.76
CA GLU A 596 15.43 15.62 27.00
C GLU A 596 15.30 14.17 27.48
N GLY A 597 14.35 13.39 26.93
CA GLY A 597 14.13 12.00 27.32
C GLY A 597 13.61 11.82 28.75
N VAL A 598 12.87 12.81 29.27
CA VAL A 598 12.46 12.86 30.68
C VAL A 598 11.11 12.18 30.89
N ALA A 599 11.03 11.34 31.92
CA ALA A 599 9.78 10.72 32.35
C ALA A 599 8.87 11.77 33.02
N PRO A 600 7.56 11.82 32.70
CA PRO A 600 6.62 12.75 33.34
C PRO A 600 6.44 12.50 34.84
N GLY A 601 6.69 11.28 35.30
CA GLY A 601 6.45 10.89 36.70
C GLY A 601 4.97 10.71 37.00
N ARG A 602 4.56 11.06 38.23
CA ARG A 602 3.19 10.89 38.69
C ARG A 602 2.28 11.99 38.16
N ILE A 603 1.22 11.60 37.47
CA ILE A 603 0.19 12.52 36.98
C ILE A 603 -1.18 12.20 37.59
N SER A 604 -2.04 13.23 37.63
CA SER A 604 -3.40 13.17 38.17
C SER A 604 -4.41 13.58 37.11
N ILE A 605 -5.24 12.64 36.67
CA ILE A 605 -6.25 12.86 35.62
C ILE A 605 -7.60 13.08 36.29
N PRO A 606 -8.24 14.25 36.14
CA PRO A 606 -9.53 14.52 36.79
C PRO A 606 -10.64 13.64 36.23
N LEU A 607 -11.57 13.22 37.10
CA LEU A 607 -12.81 12.54 36.72
C LEU A 607 -14.01 13.43 37.07
N ASP A 608 -15.01 13.46 36.19
CA ASP A 608 -16.31 14.08 36.49
C ASP A 608 -16.89 13.44 37.77
N PRO A 609 -17.15 14.21 38.85
CA PRO A 609 -17.68 13.68 40.11
C PRO A 609 -18.97 12.87 39.96
N ALA A 610 -19.72 13.09 38.87
CA ALA A 610 -20.95 12.37 38.60
C ALA A 610 -20.74 10.91 38.12
N TRP A 611 -19.50 10.48 37.93
CA TRP A 611 -19.14 9.05 37.81
C TRP A 611 -19.22 8.29 39.14
N GLY A 612 -19.10 8.98 40.28
CA GLY A 612 -18.97 8.34 41.59
C GLY A 612 -17.64 7.61 41.74
N ASP A 613 -17.60 6.64 42.64
CA ASP A 613 -16.44 5.74 42.80
C ASP A 613 -16.41 4.75 41.62
N MET A 614 -15.22 4.54 41.08
CA MET A 614 -14.94 3.68 39.94
C MET A 614 -13.88 2.65 40.30
N GLU A 615 -14.01 1.46 39.72
CA GLU A 615 -13.04 0.39 39.80
C GLU A 615 -12.70 -0.13 38.41
N GLY A 616 -11.51 -0.73 38.27
CA GLY A 616 -11.10 -1.26 36.98
C GLY A 616 -9.65 -1.70 36.92
N ARG A 617 -9.04 -1.56 35.74
CA ARG A 617 -7.67 -2.01 35.46
C ARG A 617 -6.87 -0.99 34.65
N ALA A 618 -5.61 -0.83 35.00
CA ALA A 618 -4.62 -0.09 34.22
C ALA A 618 -3.70 -1.07 33.47
N TYR A 619 -3.64 -0.95 32.14
CA TYR A 619 -2.82 -1.73 31.23
C TYR A 619 -1.65 -0.87 30.74
N ARG A 620 -0.43 -1.16 31.18
CA ARG A 620 0.78 -0.49 30.68
C ARG A 620 1.28 -1.25 29.45
N LEU A 621 1.15 -0.67 28.28
CA LEU A 621 1.50 -1.34 27.03
C LEU A 621 3.00 -1.69 27.00
N PRO A 622 3.36 -2.90 26.54
CA PRO A 622 2.49 -3.86 25.89
C PRO A 622 1.75 -4.84 26.83
N ASP A 623 1.86 -4.76 28.15
CA ASP A 623 1.17 -5.69 29.06
C ASP A 623 -0.36 -5.55 28.98
N SER A 624 -1.03 -6.66 28.66
CA SER A 624 -2.49 -6.75 28.53
C SER A 624 -3.18 -7.43 29.71
N VAL A 625 -2.46 -7.84 30.76
CA VAL A 625 -3.04 -8.38 32.00
C VAL A 625 -3.65 -7.24 32.81
N GLY A 626 -2.90 -6.16 33.01
CA GLY A 626 -3.30 -4.97 33.74
C GLY A 626 -3.32 -5.16 35.25
N VAL A 627 -3.24 -4.04 35.97
CA VAL A 627 -3.21 -3.96 37.44
C VAL A 627 -4.52 -3.33 37.92
N GLY A 628 -5.09 -3.88 39.00
CA GLY A 628 -6.32 -3.34 39.60
C GLY A 628 -6.15 -1.89 40.03
N LEU A 629 -7.17 -1.07 39.78
CA LEU A 629 -7.15 0.35 40.07
C LEU A 629 -8.53 0.82 40.55
N GLU A 630 -8.54 1.63 41.60
CA GLU A 630 -9.71 2.35 42.11
C GLU A 630 -9.52 3.84 41.86
N ALA A 631 -10.60 4.54 41.50
CA ALA A 631 -10.59 5.99 41.26
C ALA A 631 -11.92 6.61 41.67
N ALA A 632 -11.89 7.76 42.36
CA ALA A 632 -13.10 8.50 42.71
C ALA A 632 -13.16 9.85 41.99
N ARG A 633 -12.25 10.76 42.33
CA ARG A 633 -12.16 12.11 41.74
C ARG A 633 -11.08 12.26 40.68
N SER A 634 -10.14 11.32 40.66
CA SER A 634 -9.01 11.36 39.73
C SER A 634 -8.40 9.98 39.56
N VAL A 635 -7.85 9.72 38.40
CA VAL A 635 -6.96 8.57 38.15
C VAL A 635 -5.52 9.00 38.40
N GLN A 636 -4.80 8.26 39.23
CA GLN A 636 -3.39 8.49 39.53
C GLN A 636 -2.54 7.49 38.75
N ILE A 637 -1.63 7.98 37.91
CA ILE A 637 -0.77 7.13 37.07
C ILE A 637 0.67 7.62 37.17
N ASP A 638 1.60 6.69 37.45
CA ASP A 638 3.03 6.92 37.33
C ASP A 638 3.48 6.58 35.90
N LEU A 639 4.03 7.55 35.17
CA LEU A 639 4.52 7.40 33.81
C LEU A 639 6.06 7.38 33.78
N SER A 640 6.59 6.33 33.17
CA SER A 640 7.98 6.24 32.72
C SER A 640 8.10 6.85 31.31
N PHE A 641 9.32 7.14 30.88
CA PHE A 641 9.56 7.66 29.54
C PHE A 641 9.08 6.67 28.47
N LEU A 642 8.30 7.16 27.50
CA LEU A 642 7.66 6.38 26.42
C LEU A 642 6.63 5.33 26.88
N ASP A 643 6.10 5.44 28.09
CA ASP A 643 4.96 4.63 28.52
C ASP A 643 3.67 5.00 27.77
N PHE A 644 2.87 3.99 27.44
CA PHE A 644 1.47 4.16 27.05
C PHE A 644 0.62 3.32 28.02
N VAL A 645 -0.31 3.96 28.72
CA VAL A 645 -1.19 3.31 29.70
C VAL A 645 -2.65 3.49 29.27
N VAL A 646 -3.38 2.38 29.24
CA VAL A 646 -4.84 2.37 29.03
C VAL A 646 -5.50 1.98 30.33
N VAL A 647 -6.41 2.80 30.85
CA VAL A 647 -7.17 2.51 32.06
C VAL A 647 -8.61 2.23 31.66
N ASP A 648 -9.15 1.09 32.06
CA ASP A 648 -10.53 0.68 31.80
C ASP A 648 -11.30 0.66 33.11
N LEU A 649 -12.26 1.56 33.26
CA LEU A 649 -13.00 1.81 34.49
C LEU A 649 -14.50 1.58 34.30
N ALA A 650 -15.15 1.06 35.34
CA ALA A 650 -16.60 1.00 35.47
C ALA A 650 -17.02 1.56 36.85
N PRO A 651 -18.25 2.06 37.01
CA PRO A 651 -18.77 2.44 38.32
C PRO A 651 -18.69 1.27 39.30
N ALA A 652 -18.19 1.51 40.52
CA ALA A 652 -18.16 0.51 41.58
C ALA A 652 -19.59 0.21 42.04
N PHE A 653 -19.99 -1.06 41.99
CA PHE A 653 -21.28 -1.51 42.52
C PHE A 653 -21.07 -1.90 43.99
N TYR A 654 -21.33 -0.96 44.90
CA TYR A 654 -21.38 -1.24 46.35
C TYR A 654 -22.71 -1.84 46.79
#